data_AF-A0AAD6D5G9-F1
#
_entry.id   AF-A0AAD6D5G9-F1
#
_cell.length_a   1.000
_cell.length_b   1.000
_cell.length_c   1.000
_cell.angle_alpha   90.00
_cell.angle_beta   90.00
_cell.angle_gamma   90.00
#
_symmetry.space_group_name_H-M   'P 1'
#
loop_
_entity.id
_entity.type
_entity.pdbx_description
1 polymer ?
#
loop_
_entity_poly.entity_id
_entity_poly.type
_entity_poly.pdbx_seq_one_letter_code
_entity_poly.pdbx_strand_id
1 'polypeptide(L)'
;MATEAPNQPVAFSPNPRQAQQLGFISISLSGSRAYEYSRVDYPTSCDWDLIGLVEGKRDILDLLLHRREELWNMLEIVQPEQFPWEIIEQTTDGQDIYDEDWEVVRFSGWTRDGSKRSLKLWSREHLHTISTNPTVCRFGVLSAKSTRKIRSYHPRSGSRLFVFQPTRIADNLSILVDVDFLAGDDDPQAFGTGVTCDLFLSSCTLFEQSPGSVRPLKQALMRKWCDLTDEPDVGCLIAQFHGHEGFDIGKFDSLRYDLTSPPSLTSSDATWSSSSSPTSSLATSPTTSHSSNSQITLEAMNCRRGNGYVEVNFLPIETKETFKSRQGENADSTYLPRLPVLSKKDIEFRLVSEKYYPSCFTSNSEGSFGEIRTREVGLKPGWSEWRPVFVKKGPYVDLELMALPKVHMYFPSTCLQQLIAFDNDTKALFYSLVRGKTLNQVRLDYCLGDDSFLNNYHGPGERTFLDTVNWFLDFEMKRSEHVLDTYSRTIEYNTDSVNSANQSIHRFYYTRLVSDSRFLAFYSERCLDVLGLQTPKGDFTTSDFLNTPLVINGITYPPLRYHFDRATDLLDPTKAGGLANLPVAFGLGDGHGGNIMVGQDVGDSTQRTIYIDYEVSGYHNPFLDMAKSIYNDAFFNVLYADLLSEDISKSSPTNNRSGATVSWDVLPDVIDINYELRVDTIGKSVAIAKLEYVLLPMFEMMNQHDSQMASHSLDVLSSALFACALLSRNFRERPDVFFLNLAVGVRLATEMKDVLSETFGWGALPMADIPNIYTGSLDGLELQLLPRATENKSSPTQWQGDLDTDFLAFLFSSDLLPDDVFLKRAGETYQLQQRFSKTEKESEGTIMRRISKARRDGMAISPHTCIRESIFAEPRIDHHFAYSRILAESENDKSKLLVDAGCCMGTDIRKMVLDGFPPENILGLDIENRYFDVGRTLYNEDLMSTKLRFRKADMTDPKFATKYPELKSRFHFVHSANVIHLFGMAEQEVFFRNLVHLVAPGGTIWGRQVGLIEGFNSGYRQPEGKGARFTINEFREMALRVGDWAEHDVQYEGQLVKYDEIRAQRKDKEWVLQWSIRVPVNKEGRKGDVAGASARIIEEV
;
A
#
# COMPACT_ATOMS: atom_id res chain seq x y z
N MET A 1 15.76 66.14 -31.59
CA MET A 1 14.83 65.08 -31.20
C MET A 1 15.65 63.82 -30.96
N ALA A 2 16.09 63.62 -29.72
CA ALA A 2 16.73 62.37 -29.33
C ALA A 2 15.60 61.37 -29.07
N THR A 3 15.65 60.25 -29.79
CA THR A 3 14.73 59.12 -29.65
C THR A 3 14.97 58.46 -28.30
N GLU A 4 13.98 58.54 -27.41
CA GLU A 4 13.93 57.77 -26.16
C GLU A 4 14.00 56.27 -26.48
N ALA A 5 14.87 55.57 -25.75
CA ALA A 5 14.97 54.12 -25.78
C ALA A 5 13.62 53.48 -25.34
N PRO A 6 13.28 52.28 -25.84
CA PRO A 6 12.07 51.59 -25.43
C PRO A 6 12.10 51.30 -23.93
N ASN A 7 11.06 51.74 -23.21
CA ASN A 7 10.84 51.52 -21.78
C ASN A 7 11.01 50.03 -21.44
N GLN A 8 12.00 49.71 -20.60
CA GLN A 8 12.09 48.43 -19.91
C GLN A 8 10.84 48.25 -19.01
N PRO A 9 10.30 47.03 -18.85
CA PRO A 9 9.21 46.78 -17.92
C PRO A 9 9.67 47.12 -16.49
N VAL A 10 8.86 47.92 -15.80
CA VAL A 10 9.11 48.41 -14.43
C VAL A 10 9.35 47.21 -13.51
N ALA A 11 10.55 47.07 -12.96
CA ALA A 11 10.86 46.05 -11.97
C ALA A 11 10.08 46.35 -10.68
N PHE A 12 9.16 45.46 -10.30
CA PHE A 12 8.51 45.52 -9.00
C PHE A 12 9.56 45.44 -7.89
N SER A 13 9.54 46.40 -6.96
CA SER A 13 10.41 46.42 -5.79
C SER A 13 9.60 46.88 -4.58
N PRO A 14 9.50 46.06 -3.52
CA PRO A 14 8.73 46.38 -2.33
C PRO A 14 9.31 47.62 -1.63
N ASN A 15 8.46 48.55 -1.22
CA ASN A 15 8.87 49.77 -0.54
C ASN A 15 9.54 49.44 0.81
N PRO A 16 10.84 49.73 1.01
CA PRO A 16 11.56 49.36 2.24
C PRO A 16 10.93 49.91 3.53
N ARG A 17 10.36 51.12 3.48
CA ARG A 17 9.71 51.71 4.65
C ARG A 17 8.43 50.99 5.02
N GLN A 18 7.65 50.60 4.01
CA GLN A 18 6.41 49.85 4.21
C GLN A 18 6.72 48.44 4.72
N ALA A 19 7.73 47.78 4.16
CA ALA A 19 8.19 46.47 4.64
C ALA A 19 8.63 46.54 6.12
N GLN A 20 9.38 47.57 6.51
CA GLN A 20 9.77 47.79 7.90
C GLN A 20 8.57 48.08 8.82
N GLN A 21 7.59 48.88 8.38
CA GLN A 21 6.36 49.17 9.14
C GLN A 21 5.51 47.91 9.37
N LEU A 22 5.50 47.00 8.40
CA LEU A 22 4.84 45.72 8.46
C LEU A 22 5.60 44.67 9.30
N GLY A 23 6.77 45.00 9.84
CA GLY A 23 7.53 44.11 10.72
C GLY A 23 8.34 43.04 9.98
N PHE A 24 8.56 43.19 8.67
CA PHE A 24 9.44 42.27 7.95
C PHE A 24 10.89 42.43 8.39
N ILE A 25 11.54 41.31 8.69
CA ILE A 25 13.00 41.20 8.81
C ILE A 25 13.63 41.32 7.42
N SER A 26 13.03 40.64 6.44
CA SER A 26 13.49 40.67 5.05
C SER A 26 12.38 40.37 4.06
N ILE A 27 12.50 40.90 2.85
CA ILE A 27 11.73 40.46 1.69
C ILE A 27 12.72 40.06 0.60
N SER A 28 12.53 38.87 0.03
CA SER A 28 13.39 38.31 -1.01
C SER A 28 12.58 37.89 -2.23
N LEU A 29 13.19 37.99 -3.41
CA LEU A 29 12.66 37.51 -4.69
C LEU A 29 13.18 36.12 -4.98
N SER A 30 12.33 35.20 -5.42
CA SER A 30 12.69 33.84 -5.79
C SER A 30 11.98 33.39 -7.08
N GLY A 31 12.11 32.11 -7.44
CA GLY A 31 11.50 31.51 -8.62
C GLY A 31 12.12 32.01 -9.93
N SER A 32 11.40 31.79 -11.03
CA SER A 32 11.86 32.11 -12.39
C SER A 32 12.38 33.56 -12.54
N ARG A 33 11.73 34.51 -11.87
CA ARG A 33 12.15 35.93 -11.83
C ARG A 33 13.50 36.16 -11.17
N ALA A 34 13.87 35.36 -10.16
CA ALA A 34 15.17 35.45 -9.50
C ALA A 34 16.28 34.67 -10.24
N TYR A 35 15.91 33.73 -11.10
CA TYR A 35 16.85 32.82 -11.79
C TYR A 35 17.35 33.41 -13.10
N GLU A 36 16.48 34.08 -13.87
CA GLU A 36 16.80 34.52 -15.23
C GLU A 36 16.70 36.04 -15.40
N TYR A 37 16.88 36.80 -14.32
CA TYR A 37 16.82 38.28 -14.28
C TYR A 37 17.69 38.96 -15.36
N SER A 38 18.69 38.25 -15.90
CA SER A 38 19.64 38.69 -16.93
C SER A 38 19.17 38.52 -18.39
N ARG A 39 18.06 37.82 -18.67
CA ARG A 39 17.61 37.56 -20.06
C ARG A 39 16.82 38.74 -20.65
N VAL A 40 17.17 39.14 -21.88
CA VAL A 40 16.68 40.36 -22.55
C VAL A 40 15.25 40.22 -23.12
N ASP A 41 14.79 39.00 -23.42
CA ASP A 41 13.49 38.72 -24.05
C ASP A 41 12.49 38.07 -23.06
N TYR A 42 12.20 38.75 -21.96
CA TYR A 42 11.37 38.19 -20.89
C TYR A 42 9.87 38.45 -21.09
N PRO A 43 8.98 37.43 -21.02
CA PRO A 43 7.54 37.63 -21.10
C PRO A 43 7.04 38.52 -19.94
N THR A 44 6.18 39.49 -20.24
CA THR A 44 5.57 40.39 -19.25
C THR A 44 4.62 39.68 -18.28
N SER A 45 4.25 38.42 -18.56
CA SER A 45 3.24 37.64 -17.82
C SER A 45 3.77 36.71 -16.72
N CYS A 46 5.08 36.66 -16.44
CA CYS A 46 5.61 35.71 -15.44
C CYS A 46 5.26 36.10 -14.00
N ASP A 47 4.83 35.09 -13.23
CA ASP A 47 4.53 35.15 -11.80
C ASP A 47 5.75 35.56 -10.96
N TRP A 48 5.48 36.20 -9.83
CA TRP A 48 6.48 36.66 -8.87
C TRP A 48 6.37 35.87 -7.57
N ASP A 49 7.40 35.09 -7.28
CA ASP A 49 7.53 34.36 -6.02
C ASP A 49 8.37 35.16 -5.03
N LEU A 50 7.72 35.64 -3.96
CA LEU A 50 8.35 36.44 -2.91
C LEU A 50 8.42 35.66 -1.62
N ILE A 51 9.41 35.98 -0.80
CA ILE A 51 9.57 35.43 0.55
C ILE A 51 9.66 36.57 1.53
N GLY A 52 8.73 36.59 2.48
CA GLY A 52 8.72 37.55 3.59
C GLY A 52 9.08 36.83 4.88
N LEU A 53 10.13 37.30 5.55
CA LEU A 53 10.55 36.76 6.84
C LEU A 53 10.10 37.70 7.96
N VAL A 54 9.41 37.16 8.96
CA VAL A 54 9.01 37.83 10.21
C VAL A 54 9.53 37.04 11.41
N GLU A 55 9.39 37.55 12.64
CA GLU A 55 10.02 36.94 13.82
C GLU A 55 9.37 35.60 14.18
N GLY A 56 8.06 35.57 14.42
CA GLY A 56 7.31 34.37 14.83
C GLY A 56 6.00 34.14 14.07
N LYS A 57 5.37 32.98 14.29
CA LYS A 57 4.06 32.61 13.71
C LYS A 57 2.94 33.60 14.07
N ARG A 58 3.02 34.22 15.26
CA ARG A 58 2.07 35.26 15.70
C ARG A 58 2.15 36.52 14.85
N ASP A 59 3.33 36.91 14.39
CA ASP A 59 3.51 38.08 13.51
C ASP A 59 2.92 37.81 12.11
N ILE A 60 3.00 36.56 11.64
CA ILE A 60 2.32 36.14 10.40
C ILE A 60 0.81 36.30 10.56
N LEU A 61 0.23 35.82 11.67
CA LEU A 61 -1.20 35.96 11.93
C LEU A 61 -1.63 37.42 12.06
N ASP A 62 -0.86 38.27 12.75
CA ASP A 62 -1.14 39.71 12.86
C ASP A 62 -1.19 40.39 11.48
N LEU A 63 -0.22 40.07 10.62
CA LEU A 63 -0.19 40.56 9.25
C LEU A 63 -1.43 40.16 8.44
N LEU A 64 -1.90 38.93 8.60
CA LEU A 64 -3.03 38.38 7.83
C LEU A 64 -4.40 38.78 8.37
N LEU A 65 -4.52 38.99 9.68
CA LEU A 65 -5.77 39.35 10.36
C LEU A 65 -5.99 40.85 10.39
N HIS A 66 -4.94 41.62 10.71
CA HIS A 66 -5.08 43.05 11.02
C HIS A 66 -4.50 43.96 9.93
N ARG A 67 -3.52 43.49 9.14
CA ARG A 67 -2.78 44.32 8.17
C ARG A 67 -2.78 43.79 6.73
N ARG A 68 -3.81 43.00 6.40
CA ARG A 68 -3.97 42.33 5.11
C ARG A 68 -4.06 43.28 3.91
N GLU A 69 -4.77 44.40 4.06
CA GLU A 69 -4.87 45.41 3.01
C GLU A 69 -3.54 46.09 2.72
N GLU A 70 -2.74 46.34 3.76
CA GLU A 70 -1.40 46.90 3.60
C GLU A 70 -0.48 45.94 2.85
N LEU A 71 -0.61 44.62 3.07
CA LEU A 71 0.10 43.60 2.30
C LEU A 71 -0.32 43.56 0.82
N TRP A 72 -1.63 43.59 0.52
CA TRP A 72 -2.09 43.66 -0.87
C TRP A 72 -1.53 44.89 -1.58
N ASN A 73 -1.56 46.04 -0.92
CA ASN A 73 -1.02 47.28 -1.45
C ASN A 73 0.50 47.20 -1.68
N MET A 74 1.27 46.63 -0.73
CA MET A 74 2.71 46.45 -0.88
C MET A 74 3.07 45.53 -2.08
N LEU A 75 2.22 44.54 -2.35
CA LEU A 75 2.39 43.59 -3.45
C LEU A 75 1.72 44.03 -4.76
N GLU A 76 1.05 45.18 -4.77
CA GLU A 76 0.24 45.69 -5.89
C GLU A 76 -0.91 44.76 -6.33
N ILE A 77 -1.33 43.85 -5.44
CA ILE A 77 -2.42 42.90 -5.69
C ILE A 77 -3.74 43.67 -5.73
N VAL A 78 -4.46 43.55 -6.85
CA VAL A 78 -5.80 44.15 -7.03
C VAL A 78 -6.91 43.12 -7.00
N GLN A 79 -6.58 41.85 -7.28
CA GLN A 79 -7.50 40.74 -7.21
C GLN A 79 -6.85 39.65 -6.33
N PRO A 80 -7.23 39.53 -5.06
CA PRO A 80 -6.68 38.48 -4.19
C PRO A 80 -7.11 37.09 -4.67
N GLU A 81 -6.26 36.10 -4.40
CA GLU A 81 -6.64 34.70 -4.53
C GLU A 81 -7.76 34.37 -3.53
N GLN A 82 -8.72 33.55 -3.95
CA GLN A 82 -9.77 33.08 -3.05
C GLN A 82 -9.13 32.22 -1.96
N PHE A 83 -9.19 32.73 -0.73
CA PHE A 83 -8.65 32.11 0.45
C PHE A 83 -9.66 32.39 1.57
N PRO A 84 -10.10 31.37 2.34
CA PRO A 84 -11.16 31.52 3.34
C PRO A 84 -10.62 32.17 4.61
N TRP A 85 -10.35 33.49 4.54
CA TRP A 85 -9.79 34.27 5.64
C TRP A 85 -10.66 34.23 6.89
N GLU A 86 -11.97 34.11 6.72
CA GLU A 86 -12.96 33.99 7.78
C GLU A 86 -12.69 32.83 8.75
N ILE A 87 -12.06 31.74 8.28
CA ILE A 87 -11.69 30.59 9.12
C ILE A 87 -10.57 30.97 10.09
N ILE A 88 -9.60 31.77 9.62
CA ILE A 88 -8.54 32.31 10.48
C ILE A 88 -9.14 33.33 11.47
N GLU A 89 -10.18 34.08 11.05
CA GLU A 89 -10.82 35.12 11.86
C GLU A 89 -11.81 34.60 12.93
N GLN A 90 -12.45 33.45 12.74
CA GLN A 90 -13.53 32.94 13.61
C GLN A 90 -13.07 31.99 14.74
N THR A 91 -11.89 31.38 14.63
CA THR A 91 -11.30 30.63 15.75
C THR A 91 -11.03 31.61 16.89
N THR A 92 -11.43 31.29 18.12
CA THR A 92 -11.87 32.27 19.14
C THR A 92 -10.84 33.31 19.62
N ASP A 93 -9.60 33.24 19.14
CA ASP A 93 -8.55 34.27 19.13
C ASP A 93 -7.38 33.83 18.20
N GLY A 94 -7.66 33.07 17.14
CA GLY A 94 -6.63 32.43 16.29
C GLY A 94 -5.90 31.24 16.95
N GLN A 95 -6.27 30.82 18.16
CA GLN A 95 -5.60 29.74 18.90
C GLN A 95 -5.69 28.37 18.22
N ASP A 96 -6.86 27.97 17.71
CA ASP A 96 -7.01 26.62 17.13
C ASP A 96 -6.18 26.44 15.84
N ILE A 97 -6.17 27.44 14.95
CA ILE A 97 -5.33 27.38 13.73
C ILE A 97 -3.85 27.65 14.02
N TYR A 98 -3.54 28.30 15.13
CA TYR A 98 -2.16 28.46 15.59
C TYR A 98 -1.56 27.12 16.04
N ASP A 99 -2.37 26.23 16.59
CA ASP A 99 -1.96 24.89 17.05
C ASP A 99 -1.85 23.86 15.92
N GLU A 100 -2.36 24.16 14.71
CA GLU A 100 -2.17 23.33 13.52
C GLU A 100 -0.72 23.38 13.00
N ASP A 101 -0.23 22.24 12.48
CA ASP A 101 1.13 22.01 11.95
C ASP A 101 1.44 22.77 10.63
N TRP A 102 1.36 24.10 10.65
CA TRP A 102 1.84 24.98 9.57
C TRP A 102 2.80 26.06 10.08
N GLU A 103 3.77 26.41 9.23
CA GLU A 103 4.81 27.38 9.55
C GLU A 103 5.06 28.40 8.45
N VAL A 104 4.54 28.13 7.26
CA VAL A 104 4.58 29.05 6.13
C VAL A 104 3.15 29.33 5.67
N VAL A 105 2.80 30.59 5.42
CA VAL A 105 1.52 30.95 4.77
C VAL A 105 1.76 31.49 3.38
N ARG A 106 1.05 30.95 2.40
CA ARG A 106 1.06 31.49 1.04
C ARG A 106 -0.02 32.55 0.88
N PHE A 107 0.40 33.80 0.74
CA PHE A 107 -0.43 34.96 0.46
C PHE A 107 -0.29 35.36 -1.01
N SER A 108 -1.36 35.32 -1.81
CA SER A 108 -1.25 35.51 -3.26
C SER A 108 -2.43 36.27 -3.88
N GLY A 109 -2.21 36.80 -5.09
CA GLY A 109 -3.22 37.42 -5.91
C GLY A 109 -2.66 37.93 -7.24
N TRP A 110 -3.50 38.60 -8.03
CA TRP A 110 -3.16 39.15 -9.33
C TRP A 110 -3.07 40.67 -9.30
N THR A 111 -2.12 41.20 -10.06
CA THR A 111 -1.87 42.64 -10.25
C THR A 111 -2.60 43.16 -11.49
N ARG A 112 -2.62 44.48 -11.69
CA ARG A 112 -3.29 45.12 -12.85
C ARG A 112 -2.69 44.74 -14.20
N ASP A 113 -1.42 44.37 -14.24
CA ASP A 113 -0.71 43.90 -15.43
C ASP A 113 -0.97 42.41 -15.74
N GLY A 114 -1.80 41.73 -14.92
CA GLY A 114 -2.17 40.33 -15.08
C GLY A 114 -1.18 39.34 -14.48
N SER A 115 -0.03 39.79 -13.95
CA SER A 115 0.94 38.89 -13.35
C SER A 115 0.51 38.44 -11.93
N LYS A 116 0.83 37.21 -11.53
CA LYS A 116 0.56 36.74 -10.17
C LYS A 116 1.65 37.21 -9.22
N ARG A 117 1.28 37.61 -8.01
CA ARG A 117 2.19 37.89 -6.89
C ARG A 117 1.92 36.85 -5.81
N SER A 118 2.95 36.12 -5.40
CA SER A 118 2.83 35.07 -4.39
C SER A 118 3.90 35.23 -3.33
N LEU A 119 3.51 35.79 -2.18
CA LEU A 119 4.34 35.95 -1.00
C LEU A 119 4.20 34.73 -0.08
N LYS A 120 5.32 34.07 0.23
CA LYS A 120 5.41 33.04 1.27
C LYS A 120 5.89 33.74 2.54
N LEU A 121 5.07 33.76 3.58
CA LEU A 121 5.40 34.34 4.88
C LEU A 121 6.02 33.27 5.77
N TRP A 122 7.23 33.53 6.27
CA TRP A 122 8.04 32.63 7.09
C TRP A 122 8.32 33.25 8.45
N SER A 123 8.49 32.41 9.45
CA SER A 123 9.01 32.83 10.76
C SER A 123 10.48 32.47 10.91
N ARG A 124 11.25 33.40 11.47
CA ARG A 124 12.65 33.18 11.86
C ARG A 124 12.75 32.12 12.95
N GLU A 125 11.83 32.13 13.91
CA GLU A 125 11.74 31.14 14.98
C GLU A 125 11.72 29.70 14.43
N HIS A 126 10.85 29.42 13.45
CA HIS A 126 10.75 28.08 12.89
C HIS A 126 11.97 27.69 12.03
N LEU A 127 12.53 28.63 11.26
CA LEU A 127 13.80 28.40 10.55
C LEU A 127 14.94 28.01 11.51
N HIS A 128 15.00 28.63 12.69
CA HIS A 128 15.95 28.23 13.73
C HIS A 128 15.65 26.83 14.27
N THR A 129 14.38 26.51 14.52
CA THR A 129 13.97 25.17 14.97
C THR A 129 14.37 24.08 13.95
N ILE A 130 14.07 24.26 12.66
CA ILE A 130 14.43 23.29 11.63
C ILE A 130 15.95 23.18 11.46
N SER A 131 16.66 24.30 11.44
CA SER A 131 18.12 24.26 11.22
C SER A 131 18.90 23.65 12.39
N THR A 132 18.33 23.63 13.60
CA THR A 132 18.99 23.09 14.80
C THR A 132 18.48 21.72 15.22
N ASN A 133 17.27 21.33 14.82
CA ASN A 133 16.70 20.02 15.14
C ASN A 133 16.81 19.07 13.93
N PRO A 134 17.63 18.00 14.01
CA PRO A 134 17.76 17.03 12.92
C PRO A 134 16.48 16.22 12.68
N THR A 135 15.53 16.16 13.63
CA THR A 135 14.29 15.39 13.48
C THR A 135 13.15 16.15 12.80
N VAL A 136 13.25 17.48 12.66
CA VAL A 136 12.21 18.31 12.05
C VAL A 136 12.62 18.62 10.62
N CYS A 137 11.90 18.06 9.66
CA CYS A 137 12.35 17.96 8.27
C CYS A 137 11.27 18.38 7.27
N ARG A 138 10.39 19.32 7.63
CA ARG A 138 9.26 19.71 6.78
C ARG A 138 8.77 21.12 7.11
N PHE A 139 8.22 21.80 6.10
CA PHE A 139 7.42 23.00 6.24
C PHE A 139 5.96 22.69 5.92
N GLY A 140 5.06 22.85 6.89
CA GLY A 140 3.63 22.94 6.62
C GLY A 140 3.31 24.28 5.96
N VAL A 141 2.91 24.26 4.69
CA VAL A 141 2.53 25.48 3.95
C VAL A 141 1.02 25.61 3.91
N LEU A 142 0.46 26.51 4.71
CA LEU A 142 -0.95 26.86 4.64
C LEU A 142 -1.26 27.58 3.32
N SER A 143 -2.14 27.01 2.51
CA SER A 143 -2.42 27.48 1.15
C SER A 143 -3.85 27.22 0.68
N ALA A 144 -4.33 28.07 -0.23
CA ALA A 144 -5.55 27.82 -0.98
C ALA A 144 -5.39 26.78 -2.12
N LYS A 145 -4.17 26.29 -2.34
CA LYS A 145 -3.91 25.22 -3.31
C LYS A 145 -4.22 23.87 -2.67
N SER A 146 -4.92 22.99 -3.39
CA SER A 146 -5.40 21.69 -2.90
C SER A 146 -4.58 20.48 -3.35
N THR A 147 -3.53 20.66 -4.15
CA THR A 147 -2.63 19.56 -4.53
C THR A 147 -1.17 20.00 -4.57
N ARG A 148 -0.25 19.08 -4.28
CA ARG A 148 1.18 19.31 -4.47
C ARG A 148 1.88 18.04 -4.92
N LYS A 149 2.78 18.24 -5.89
CA LYS A 149 3.69 17.25 -6.44
C LYS A 149 4.93 17.98 -6.91
N ILE A 150 6.08 17.33 -6.82
CA ILE A 150 7.38 17.95 -7.06
C ILE A 150 8.09 17.15 -8.13
N ARG A 151 8.39 17.81 -9.25
CA ARG A 151 9.32 17.28 -10.24
C ARG A 151 10.73 17.57 -9.76
N SER A 152 11.57 16.54 -9.74
CA SER A 152 12.99 16.70 -9.45
C SER A 152 13.81 15.95 -10.50
N TYR A 153 15.08 16.30 -10.62
CA TYR A 153 16.05 15.58 -11.44
C TYR A 153 17.28 15.29 -10.59
N HIS A 154 17.59 14.01 -10.41
CA HIS A 154 18.82 13.61 -9.74
C HIS A 154 19.92 13.36 -10.79
N PRO A 155 21.12 13.96 -10.66
CA PRO A 155 22.19 13.83 -11.66
C PRO A 155 22.61 12.40 -11.98
N ARG A 156 22.44 11.46 -11.03
CA ARG A 156 22.83 10.04 -11.21
C ARG A 156 21.68 9.16 -11.69
N SER A 157 20.44 9.44 -11.29
CA SER A 157 19.29 8.53 -11.46
C SER A 157 18.14 9.10 -12.29
N GLY A 158 18.22 10.34 -12.76
CA GLY A 158 17.27 10.91 -13.73
C GLY A 158 16.04 11.59 -13.11
N SER A 159 14.97 11.72 -13.91
CA SER A 159 13.76 12.46 -13.54
C SER A 159 12.91 11.72 -12.50
N ARG A 160 12.55 12.37 -11.40
CA ARG A 160 11.74 11.82 -10.31
C ARG A 160 10.48 12.65 -10.07
N LEU A 161 9.41 12.02 -9.60
CA LEU A 161 8.19 12.70 -9.17
C LEU A 161 7.90 12.35 -7.70
N PHE A 162 7.86 13.36 -6.84
CA PHE A 162 7.38 13.19 -5.47
C PHE A 162 5.94 13.65 -5.37
N VAL A 163 5.09 12.81 -4.80
CA VAL A 163 3.65 12.99 -4.68
C VAL A 163 3.30 12.89 -3.20
N PHE A 164 2.46 13.79 -2.71
CA PHE A 164 2.00 13.76 -1.33
C PHE A 164 0.61 14.37 -1.22
N GLN A 165 -0.17 13.81 -0.31
CA GLN A 165 -1.54 14.25 -0.06
C GLN A 165 -1.52 15.44 0.91
N PRO A 166 -2.06 16.62 0.52
CA PRO A 166 -2.23 17.72 1.47
C PRO A 166 -3.22 17.38 2.59
N THR A 167 -3.07 18.06 3.73
CA THR A 167 -4.05 17.97 4.82
C THR A 167 -5.10 19.06 4.62
N ARG A 168 -6.34 18.68 4.31
CA ARG A 168 -7.45 19.63 4.14
C ARG A 168 -7.91 20.18 5.49
N ILE A 169 -7.93 21.50 5.60
CA ILE A 169 -8.52 22.21 6.74
C ILE A 169 -9.97 22.58 6.41
N ALA A 170 -10.20 23.16 5.23
CA ALA A 170 -11.53 23.55 4.75
C ALA A 170 -11.59 23.67 3.21
N ASP A 171 -12.73 24.12 2.68
CA ASP A 171 -12.85 24.46 1.26
C ASP A 171 -11.83 25.54 0.87
N ASN A 172 -10.98 25.24 -0.12
CA ASN A 172 -9.87 26.09 -0.55
C ASN A 172 -8.89 26.46 0.58
N LEU A 173 -8.65 25.55 1.54
CA LEU A 173 -7.63 25.69 2.57
C LEU A 173 -7.02 24.33 2.93
N SER A 174 -5.75 24.15 2.60
CA SER A 174 -4.98 22.95 2.90
C SER A 174 -3.61 23.30 3.45
N ILE A 175 -3.06 22.41 4.28
CA ILE A 175 -1.65 22.41 4.63
C ILE A 175 -0.92 21.55 3.61
N LEU A 176 -0.11 22.20 2.77
CA LEU A 176 0.79 21.54 1.85
C LEU A 176 2.10 21.25 2.58
N VAL A 177 2.31 20.01 2.98
CA VAL A 177 3.57 19.61 3.62
C VAL A 177 4.68 19.63 2.59
N ASP A 178 5.58 20.61 2.63
CA ASP A 178 6.84 20.51 1.91
C ASP A 178 7.80 19.71 2.76
N VAL A 179 8.08 18.48 2.36
CA VAL A 179 9.06 17.67 3.07
C VAL A 179 10.44 18.14 2.64
N ASP A 180 11.25 18.60 3.60
CA ASP A 180 12.62 19.04 3.37
C ASP A 180 13.56 17.85 3.14
N PHE A 181 13.20 16.62 3.54
CA PHE A 181 14.10 15.48 3.46
C PHE A 181 13.32 14.16 3.43
N LEU A 182 13.19 13.51 2.26
CA LEU A 182 12.82 12.10 2.20
C LEU A 182 13.68 11.38 1.14
N ALA A 183 14.85 10.95 1.58
CA ALA A 183 15.20 9.55 1.42
C ALA A 183 14.97 8.89 2.79
N GLY A 184 14.16 7.85 2.85
CA GLY A 184 14.18 6.94 4.00
C GLY A 184 15.57 6.32 4.14
N ASP A 185 15.80 5.61 5.24
CA ASP A 185 17.07 4.93 5.55
C ASP A 185 17.57 3.96 4.42
N ASP A 186 16.75 3.71 3.39
CA ASP A 186 16.95 2.70 2.32
C ASP A 186 17.32 3.25 0.90
N ASP A 187 17.15 4.54 0.55
CA ASP A 187 17.71 5.14 -0.71
C ASP A 187 18.35 6.52 -0.48
N PRO A 188 19.63 6.61 -0.09
CA PRO A 188 20.34 7.88 0.11
C PRO A 188 20.48 8.77 -1.15
N GLN A 189 19.86 8.45 -2.28
CA GLN A 189 19.77 9.31 -3.45
C GLN A 189 18.41 10.00 -3.61
N ALA A 190 17.39 9.64 -2.82
CA ALA A 190 16.02 10.19 -2.88
C ALA A 190 15.84 11.57 -2.25
N PHE A 191 16.92 12.28 -1.91
CA PHE A 191 16.83 13.62 -1.33
C PHE A 191 16.37 14.68 -2.34
N GLY A 192 15.62 15.68 -1.85
CA GLY A 192 15.26 16.88 -2.59
C GLY A 192 14.97 18.04 -1.62
N THR A 193 15.18 19.28 -2.05
CA THR A 193 14.94 20.49 -1.23
C THR A 193 13.49 20.66 -0.79
N GLY A 194 12.52 20.13 -1.52
CA GLY A 194 11.17 20.72 -1.55
C GLY A 194 11.14 22.05 -2.32
N VAL A 195 9.94 22.54 -2.65
CA VAL A 195 9.78 23.78 -3.45
C VAL A 195 9.93 25.04 -2.58
N THR A 196 9.38 25.02 -1.37
CA THR A 196 9.41 26.11 -0.40
C THR A 196 10.83 26.39 0.07
N CYS A 197 11.59 25.35 0.45
CA CYS A 197 12.97 25.52 0.87
C CYS A 197 13.90 25.91 -0.29
N ASP A 198 13.73 25.33 -1.50
CA ASP A 198 14.44 25.81 -2.71
C ASP A 198 14.23 27.31 -2.87
N LEU A 199 12.96 27.75 -2.90
CA LEU A 199 12.66 29.16 -3.09
C LEU A 199 13.40 30.01 -2.06
N PHE A 200 13.48 29.58 -0.79
CA PHE A 200 14.24 30.31 0.23
C PHE A 200 15.74 30.32 -0.05
N LEU A 201 16.36 29.17 -0.27
CA LEU A 201 17.79 29.05 -0.52
C LEU A 201 18.21 29.84 -1.76
N SER A 202 17.47 29.74 -2.86
CA SER A 202 17.78 30.37 -4.16
C SER A 202 17.38 31.85 -4.28
N SER A 203 16.69 32.40 -3.27
CA SER A 203 16.18 33.77 -3.29
C SER A 203 17.26 34.86 -3.30
N CYS A 204 16.95 36.03 -3.85
CA CYS A 204 17.74 37.25 -3.77
C CYS A 204 17.05 38.27 -2.84
N THR A 205 17.74 38.76 -1.83
CA THR A 205 17.20 39.73 -0.88
C THR A 205 16.92 41.09 -1.56
N LEU A 206 15.68 41.56 -1.48
CA LEU A 206 15.27 42.90 -1.96
C LEU A 206 15.28 43.94 -0.83
N PHE A 207 14.92 43.50 0.38
CA PHE A 207 14.90 44.30 1.59
C PHE A 207 15.40 43.48 2.76
N GLU A 208 16.20 44.10 3.63
CA GLU A 208 16.67 43.50 4.88
C GLU A 208 16.78 44.59 5.94
N GLN A 209 16.14 44.39 7.10
CA GLN A 209 16.14 45.37 8.17
C GLN A 209 17.54 45.56 8.77
N SER A 210 18.31 44.47 8.88
CA SER A 210 19.69 44.47 9.34
C SER A 210 20.52 43.64 8.35
N PRO A 211 21.43 44.27 7.58
CA PRO A 211 22.21 43.58 6.55
C PRO A 211 22.89 42.31 7.08
N GLY A 212 22.71 41.19 6.40
CA GLY A 212 23.32 39.90 6.75
C GLY A 212 22.56 39.04 7.76
N SER A 213 21.28 39.34 8.03
CA SER A 213 20.39 38.55 8.89
C SER A 213 19.88 37.26 8.23
N VAL A 214 19.68 37.25 6.91
CA VAL A 214 19.11 36.13 6.14
C VAL A 214 20.17 35.10 5.78
N ARG A 215 21.37 35.55 5.43
CA ARG A 215 22.46 34.68 4.97
C ARG A 215 22.80 33.56 5.97
N PRO A 216 22.96 33.82 7.28
CA PRO A 216 23.21 32.76 8.25
C PRO A 216 22.11 31.69 8.31
N LEU A 217 20.84 32.08 8.11
CA LEU A 217 19.71 31.15 8.10
C LEU A 217 19.78 30.20 6.89
N LYS A 218 20.04 30.74 5.70
CA LYS A 218 20.25 29.92 4.49
C LYS A 218 21.41 28.94 4.65
N GLN A 219 22.52 29.42 5.21
CA GLN A 219 23.69 28.58 5.46
C GLN A 219 23.42 27.48 6.49
N ALA A 220 22.64 27.77 7.53
CA ALA A 220 22.28 26.76 8.54
C ALA A 220 21.43 25.64 7.93
N LEU A 221 20.43 25.98 7.11
CA LEU A 221 19.64 24.99 6.36
C LEU A 221 20.49 24.20 5.36
N MET A 222 21.37 24.85 4.62
CA MET A 222 22.24 24.17 3.65
C MET A 222 23.21 23.20 4.34
N ARG A 223 23.80 23.59 5.49
CA ARG A 223 24.66 22.68 6.27
C ARG A 223 23.90 21.44 6.72
N LYS A 224 22.70 21.63 7.29
CA LYS A 224 21.83 20.52 7.67
C LYS A 224 21.56 19.59 6.48
N TRP A 225 21.34 20.14 5.28
CA TRP A 225 21.10 19.31 4.10
C TRP A 225 22.35 18.56 3.62
N CYS A 226 23.52 19.19 3.66
CA CYS A 226 24.78 18.48 3.43
C CYS A 226 24.97 17.32 4.40
N ASP A 227 24.70 17.55 5.70
CA ASP A 227 24.85 16.53 6.75
C ASP A 227 23.89 15.34 6.55
N LEU A 228 22.72 15.57 5.93
CA LEU A 228 21.72 14.53 5.67
C LEU A 228 21.97 13.73 4.38
N THR A 229 22.65 14.31 3.38
CA THR A 229 22.78 13.73 2.03
C THR A 229 24.09 13.00 1.78
N ASP A 230 25.09 13.14 2.66
CA ASP A 230 26.47 12.69 2.45
C ASP A 230 27.10 13.20 1.12
N GLU A 231 26.53 14.25 0.52
CA GLU A 231 27.06 14.82 -0.73
C GLU A 231 28.36 15.61 -0.46
N PRO A 232 29.41 15.43 -1.27
CA PRO A 232 30.76 15.94 -0.97
C PRO A 232 30.92 17.45 -1.18
N ASP A 233 29.97 18.12 -1.86
CA ASP A 233 30.03 19.53 -2.18
C ASP A 233 28.63 20.15 -2.35
N VAL A 234 28.46 21.39 -1.89
CA VAL A 234 27.21 22.18 -2.04
C VAL A 234 26.81 22.35 -3.51
N GLY A 235 27.76 22.33 -4.44
CA GLY A 235 27.47 22.37 -5.87
C GLY A 235 26.62 21.20 -6.36
N CYS A 236 26.81 19.99 -5.80
CA CYS A 236 25.98 18.83 -6.14
C CYS A 236 24.53 19.01 -5.66
N LEU A 237 24.33 19.63 -4.50
CA LEU A 237 22.99 19.92 -3.96
C LEU A 237 22.29 21.05 -4.73
N ILE A 238 23.01 22.09 -5.14
CA ILE A 238 22.45 23.16 -6.00
C ILE A 238 21.91 22.57 -7.31
N ALA A 239 22.56 21.55 -7.87
CA ALA A 239 22.09 20.86 -9.07
C ALA A 239 20.74 20.14 -8.90
N GLN A 240 20.32 19.87 -7.67
CA GLN A 240 19.06 19.22 -7.32
C GLN A 240 17.91 20.21 -7.04
N PHE A 241 18.17 21.51 -7.10
CA PHE A 241 17.13 22.54 -6.92
C PHE A 241 16.10 22.43 -8.06
N HIS A 242 14.82 22.57 -7.72
CA HIS A 242 13.70 22.61 -8.66
C HIS A 242 13.92 23.68 -9.76
N GLY A 243 14.50 24.82 -9.40
CA GLY A 243 14.79 25.93 -10.32
C GLY A 243 16.06 25.81 -11.16
N HIS A 244 16.88 24.76 -10.97
CA HIS A 244 18.26 24.72 -11.47
C HIS A 244 18.40 24.91 -12.99
N GLU A 245 17.44 24.43 -13.80
CA GLU A 245 17.46 24.61 -15.27
C GLU A 245 17.48 26.08 -15.71
N GLY A 246 16.94 26.97 -14.88
CA GLY A 246 16.95 28.41 -15.14
C GLY A 246 18.25 29.10 -14.73
N PHE A 247 19.19 28.42 -14.05
CA PHE A 247 20.39 29.07 -13.51
C PHE A 247 21.43 29.24 -14.63
N ASP A 248 21.83 30.49 -14.88
CA ASP A 248 23.07 30.74 -15.61
C ASP A 248 24.30 30.47 -14.73
N ILE A 249 25.47 30.40 -15.35
CA ILE A 249 26.74 30.15 -14.64
C ILE A 249 26.98 31.18 -13.52
N GLY A 250 26.64 32.45 -13.77
CA GLY A 250 26.81 33.52 -12.80
C GLY A 250 25.90 33.38 -11.58
N LYS A 251 24.64 32.99 -11.79
CA LYS A 251 23.67 32.70 -10.73
C LYS A 251 24.10 31.49 -9.91
N PHE A 252 24.57 30.42 -10.57
CA PHE A 252 25.09 29.23 -9.90
C PHE A 252 26.27 29.59 -8.98
N ASP A 253 27.27 30.30 -9.50
CA ASP A 253 28.46 30.69 -8.74
C ASP A 253 28.13 31.65 -7.59
N SER A 254 27.23 32.61 -7.82
CA SER A 254 26.75 33.55 -6.80
C SER A 254 26.03 32.82 -5.67
N LEU A 255 25.14 31.88 -6.00
CA LEU A 255 24.41 31.09 -5.02
C LEU A 255 25.36 30.18 -4.23
N ARG A 256 26.30 29.52 -4.91
CA ARG A 256 27.37 28.73 -4.29
C ARG A 256 28.16 29.59 -3.30
N TYR A 257 28.55 30.80 -3.68
CA TYR A 257 29.25 31.73 -2.80
C TYR A 257 28.40 32.15 -1.58
N ASP A 258 27.11 32.46 -1.79
CA ASP A 258 26.22 32.88 -0.70
C ASP A 258 26.08 31.78 0.37
N LEU A 259 25.93 30.54 -0.08
CA LEU A 259 25.70 29.37 0.76
C LEU A 259 26.97 28.77 1.41
N THR A 260 28.16 29.00 0.85
CA THR A 260 29.41 28.39 1.36
C THR A 260 30.37 29.35 2.07
N SER A 261 30.31 30.65 1.76
CA SER A 261 31.35 31.55 2.28
C SER A 261 31.19 31.81 3.79
N PRO A 262 32.28 31.91 4.55
CA PRO A 262 32.22 32.31 5.94
C PRO A 262 31.54 33.68 6.07
N PRO A 263 30.74 33.92 7.12
CA PRO A 263 30.11 35.21 7.34
C PRO A 263 31.19 36.30 7.32
N SER A 264 31.04 37.26 6.41
CA SER A 264 31.96 38.39 6.32
C SER A 264 31.89 39.14 7.65
N LEU A 265 32.95 39.03 8.45
CA LEU A 265 33.16 39.85 9.64
C LEU A 265 33.19 41.32 9.22
N THR A 266 32.03 41.98 9.24
CA THR A 266 31.95 43.43 9.31
C THR A 266 32.29 43.82 10.74
N SER A 267 33.58 44.14 10.93
CA SER A 267 34.25 44.94 11.95
C SER A 267 33.81 44.86 13.42
N SER A 268 34.82 44.74 14.30
CA SER A 268 34.78 44.95 15.75
C SER A 268 33.76 44.10 16.51
N ASP A 269 34.20 42.94 16.97
CA ASP A 269 33.98 42.51 18.36
C ASP A 269 34.81 41.25 18.62
N ALA A 270 36.06 41.49 19.03
CA ALA A 270 36.87 40.48 19.66
C ALA A 270 36.44 40.40 21.12
N THR A 271 35.73 39.33 21.48
CA THR A 271 36.00 38.51 22.67
C THR A 271 34.88 37.47 22.76
N TRP A 272 35.24 36.20 22.67
CA TRP A 272 35.02 35.21 23.73
C TRP A 272 35.77 33.93 23.35
N SER A 273 36.50 33.44 24.35
CA SER A 273 37.59 32.47 24.28
C SER A 273 37.14 31.06 23.92
N SER A 274 37.86 30.43 23.01
CA SER A 274 37.84 28.99 22.75
C SER A 274 38.84 28.25 23.66
N SER A 275 38.43 27.09 24.16
CA SER A 275 39.36 26.07 24.67
C SER A 275 38.82 24.68 24.36
N SER A 276 39.39 24.02 23.35
CA SER A 276 39.87 22.63 23.39
C SER A 276 40.24 22.18 21.98
N SER A 277 41.53 21.90 21.78
CA SER A 277 42.09 21.27 20.57
C SER A 277 41.81 19.77 20.57
N PRO A 278 41.97 19.10 19.41
CA PRO A 278 43.11 18.19 19.33
C PRO A 278 43.95 18.31 18.04
N THR A 279 45.26 18.33 18.27
CA THR A 279 46.40 17.75 17.51
C THR A 279 46.05 16.94 16.25
N SER A 280 46.41 17.40 15.05
CA SER A 280 47.70 17.23 14.32
C SER A 280 47.96 15.85 13.70
N SER A 281 47.94 15.77 12.37
CA SER A 281 49.01 15.08 11.63
C SER A 281 49.13 15.60 10.18
N LEU A 282 50.36 16.01 9.90
CA LEU A 282 51.03 16.48 8.69
C LEU A 282 50.43 16.23 7.31
N ALA A 283 50.52 17.30 6.53
CA ALA A 283 50.49 17.35 5.08
C ALA A 283 51.63 16.58 4.41
N THR A 284 51.29 15.92 3.30
CA THR A 284 52.18 15.74 2.15
C THR A 284 51.42 16.18 0.91
N SER A 285 51.86 17.29 0.32
CA SER A 285 51.51 17.67 -1.06
C SER A 285 52.09 16.64 -2.04
N PRO A 286 51.38 16.38 -3.14
CA PRO A 286 52.03 16.67 -4.41
C PRO A 286 51.12 17.45 -5.36
N THR A 287 51.74 18.49 -5.92
CA THR A 287 51.48 19.08 -7.22
C THR A 287 51.09 18.06 -8.28
N THR A 288 49.86 18.14 -8.79
CA THR A 288 49.52 17.86 -10.19
C THR A 288 48.33 18.71 -10.59
N SER A 289 48.58 19.64 -11.50
CA SER A 289 47.58 20.37 -12.28
C SER A 289 46.72 19.37 -13.06
N HIS A 290 45.45 19.20 -12.67
CA HIS A 290 44.43 18.62 -13.53
C HIS A 290 43.28 19.60 -13.70
N SER A 291 43.32 20.30 -14.83
CA SER A 291 42.21 20.98 -15.45
C SER A 291 41.17 19.94 -15.89
N SER A 292 40.18 19.64 -15.06
CA SER A 292 39.05 18.77 -15.46
C SER A 292 37.70 19.11 -14.81
N ASN A 293 37.56 20.25 -14.12
CA ASN A 293 36.29 20.63 -13.47
C ASN A 293 35.27 21.35 -14.36
N SER A 294 35.56 21.57 -15.65
CA SER A 294 34.65 22.27 -16.57
C SER A 294 33.92 21.36 -17.56
N GLN A 295 34.18 20.06 -17.57
CA GLN A 295 33.52 19.11 -18.49
C GLN A 295 32.28 18.44 -17.89
N ILE A 296 32.21 18.31 -16.56
CA ILE A 296 31.09 17.64 -15.87
C ILE A 296 29.77 18.43 -16.01
N THR A 297 29.82 19.75 -16.19
CA THR A 297 28.63 20.61 -16.30
C THR A 297 27.93 20.56 -17.66
N LEU A 298 28.62 20.18 -18.75
CA LEU A 298 28.03 20.21 -20.10
C LEU A 298 27.43 18.86 -20.53
N GLU A 299 27.96 17.74 -20.05
CA GLU A 299 27.40 16.40 -20.31
C GLU A 299 26.12 16.15 -19.49
N ALA A 300 26.04 16.65 -18.25
CA ALA A 300 24.82 16.61 -17.43
C ALA A 300 23.66 17.44 -18.00
N MET A 301 23.95 18.48 -18.79
CA MET A 301 22.93 19.26 -19.51
C MET A 301 22.40 18.53 -20.76
N ASN A 302 23.18 17.64 -21.37
CA ASN A 302 22.80 16.94 -22.61
C ASN A 302 22.12 15.57 -22.39
N CYS A 303 22.16 15.00 -21.19
CA CYS A 303 21.54 13.71 -20.86
C CYS A 303 20.03 13.78 -20.51
N ARG A 304 19.36 14.93 -20.63
CA ARG A 304 17.96 15.13 -20.19
C ARG A 304 16.87 14.71 -21.20
N ARG A 305 17.19 13.90 -22.22
CA ARG A 305 16.24 13.41 -23.24
C ARG A 305 15.67 12.01 -22.94
N GLY A 306 15.44 11.69 -21.66
CA GLY A 306 14.70 10.48 -21.25
C GLY A 306 13.18 10.74 -21.26
N ASN A 307 12.40 9.82 -21.84
CA ASN A 307 10.97 9.99 -22.12
C ASN A 307 9.99 9.66 -20.96
N GLY A 308 10.44 9.59 -19.69
CA GLY A 308 9.60 9.21 -18.54
C GLY A 308 10.19 9.59 -17.17
N TYR A 309 9.39 9.55 -16.11
CA TYR A 309 9.95 9.53 -14.75
C TYR A 309 10.67 8.19 -14.56
N VAL A 310 11.85 8.21 -13.96
CA VAL A 310 12.57 7.02 -13.50
C VAL A 310 11.94 6.49 -12.21
N GLU A 311 11.32 7.37 -11.43
CA GLU A 311 10.74 7.01 -10.14
C GLU A 311 9.57 7.95 -9.79
N VAL A 312 8.50 7.39 -9.21
CA VAL A 312 7.35 8.13 -8.67
C VAL A 312 7.18 7.74 -7.21
N ASN A 313 7.51 8.66 -6.31
CA ASN A 313 7.51 8.47 -4.86
C ASN A 313 6.26 9.06 -4.24
N PHE A 314 5.47 8.19 -3.62
CA PHE A 314 4.30 8.58 -2.83
C PHE A 314 4.73 8.68 -1.37
N LEU A 315 4.66 9.88 -0.80
CA LEU A 315 5.12 10.14 0.55
C LEU A 315 3.99 9.86 1.56
N PRO A 316 4.26 9.22 2.70
CA PRO A 316 3.23 8.85 3.65
C PRO A 316 2.52 10.08 4.26
N ILE A 317 1.25 9.90 4.63
CA ILE A 317 0.53 10.87 5.46
C ILE A 317 1.03 10.70 6.89
N GLU A 318 1.67 11.73 7.47
CA GLU A 318 2.15 11.63 8.85
C GLU A 318 0.98 11.47 9.84
N THR A 319 0.97 10.33 10.53
CA THR A 319 -0.13 9.80 11.35
C THR A 319 -0.33 10.49 12.71
N LYS A 320 0.52 11.47 13.08
CA LYS A 320 0.54 12.00 14.45
C LYS A 320 -0.70 12.80 14.84
N GLU A 321 -1.43 13.39 13.90
CA GLU A 321 -2.58 14.26 14.24
C GLU A 321 -3.85 14.08 13.39
N THR A 322 -3.81 13.32 12.29
CA THR A 322 -4.95 13.13 11.37
C THR A 322 -6.13 12.37 11.97
N PHE A 323 -5.95 11.69 13.10
CA PHE A 323 -6.98 10.88 13.76
C PHE A 323 -7.51 11.46 15.07
N LYS A 324 -7.24 12.75 15.39
CA LYS A 324 -8.15 13.45 16.31
C LYS A 324 -9.50 13.44 15.61
N SER A 325 -10.46 12.67 16.12
CA SER A 325 -11.80 12.68 15.58
C SER A 325 -12.22 14.15 15.50
N ARG A 326 -12.40 14.68 14.30
CA ARG A 326 -13.11 15.95 14.10
C ARG A 326 -14.59 15.70 14.41
N GLN A 327 -14.86 15.19 15.62
CA GLN A 327 -16.16 15.17 16.22
C GLN A 327 -16.41 16.60 16.66
N GLY A 328 -17.35 17.25 15.99
CA GLY A 328 -17.86 18.52 16.42
C GLY A 328 -17.52 19.67 15.49
N GLU A 329 -18.01 19.59 14.25
CA GLU A 329 -18.80 20.71 13.78
C GLU A 329 -20.15 20.12 13.36
N ASN A 330 -21.20 20.45 14.11
CA ASN A 330 -22.52 20.50 13.49
C ASN A 330 -22.32 21.40 12.28
N ALA A 331 -22.27 20.84 11.07
CA ALA A 331 -22.33 21.63 9.86
C ALA A 331 -23.54 22.53 10.05
N ASP A 332 -23.26 23.82 10.27
CA ASP A 332 -24.28 24.77 10.65
C ASP A 332 -25.34 24.68 9.56
N SER A 333 -26.60 24.52 9.96
CA SER A 333 -27.70 24.13 9.07
C SER A 333 -28.08 25.25 8.07
N THR A 334 -27.17 26.17 7.82
CA THR A 334 -27.31 27.36 7.02
C THR A 334 -26.81 27.06 5.62
N TYR A 335 -27.78 26.86 4.72
CA TYR A 335 -27.66 26.59 3.28
C TYR A 335 -27.61 25.12 2.85
N LEU A 336 -28.59 24.33 3.28
CA LEU A 336 -29.21 23.43 2.29
C LEU A 336 -29.79 24.31 1.18
N PRO A 337 -29.33 24.24 -0.09
CA PRO A 337 -30.08 24.86 -1.16
C PRO A 337 -31.47 24.24 -1.11
N ARG A 338 -32.49 25.06 -0.85
CA ARG A 338 -33.89 24.64 -1.02
C ARG A 338 -34.03 24.25 -2.48
N LEU A 339 -33.85 22.97 -2.79
CA LEU A 339 -34.11 22.42 -4.11
C LEU A 339 -35.58 22.73 -4.40
N PRO A 340 -35.89 23.58 -5.37
CA PRO A 340 -37.27 23.94 -5.63
C PRO A 340 -37.95 22.69 -6.18
N VAL A 341 -38.83 22.09 -5.37
CA VAL A 341 -39.76 21.07 -5.85
C VAL A 341 -40.72 21.79 -6.78
N LEU A 342 -40.45 21.73 -8.08
CA LEU A 342 -41.26 22.38 -9.11
C LEU A 342 -42.26 21.38 -9.66
N SER A 343 -43.52 21.78 -9.72
CA SER A 343 -44.53 20.95 -10.38
C SER A 343 -44.31 20.99 -11.90
N LYS A 344 -44.83 20.01 -12.64
CA LYS A 344 -44.80 20.00 -14.12
C LYS A 344 -45.33 21.30 -14.76
N LYS A 345 -46.18 22.07 -14.05
CA LYS A 345 -46.72 23.35 -14.52
C LYS A 345 -45.72 24.51 -14.40
N ASP A 346 -44.63 24.30 -13.68
CA ASP A 346 -43.59 25.29 -13.38
C ASP A 346 -42.27 25.00 -14.10
N ILE A 347 -42.23 23.99 -14.97
CA ILE A 347 -41.09 23.58 -15.78
C ILE A 347 -41.47 23.59 -17.25
N GLU A 348 -40.68 24.25 -18.08
CA GLU A 348 -40.68 24.01 -19.52
C GLU A 348 -39.32 23.45 -19.96
N PHE A 349 -39.35 22.38 -20.75
CA PHE A 349 -38.17 21.71 -21.28
C PHE A 349 -38.22 21.64 -22.81
N ARG A 350 -37.11 21.96 -23.46
CA ARG A 350 -36.91 21.82 -24.91
C ARG A 350 -35.80 20.81 -25.17
N LEU A 351 -36.13 19.74 -25.87
CA LEU A 351 -35.14 18.76 -26.32
C LEU A 351 -34.29 19.39 -27.43
N VAL A 352 -32.97 19.42 -27.26
CA VAL A 352 -32.03 19.96 -28.26
C VAL A 352 -31.45 18.85 -29.12
N SER A 353 -31.37 17.62 -28.60
CA SER A 353 -30.90 16.45 -29.34
C SER A 353 -31.62 15.19 -28.88
N GLU A 354 -32.14 14.40 -29.82
CA GLU A 354 -32.63 13.03 -29.59
C GLU A 354 -31.48 12.01 -29.47
N LYS A 355 -30.22 12.45 -29.68
CA LYS A 355 -29.08 11.55 -29.64
C LYS A 355 -28.86 11.08 -28.20
N TYR A 356 -29.06 9.78 -27.99
CA TYR A 356 -28.73 9.06 -26.77
C TYR A 356 -27.22 9.08 -26.56
N TYR A 357 -26.76 9.48 -25.37
CA TYR A 357 -25.36 9.39 -24.96
C TYR A 357 -25.29 8.43 -23.78
N PRO A 358 -25.10 7.12 -24.03
CA PRO A 358 -24.82 6.21 -22.94
C PRO A 358 -23.51 6.66 -22.28
N SER A 359 -23.52 6.79 -20.96
CA SER A 359 -22.27 6.53 -20.25
C SER A 359 -21.89 5.10 -20.58
N CYS A 360 -20.64 4.86 -20.93
CA CYS A 360 -20.12 3.51 -21.17
C CYS A 360 -20.25 2.58 -19.94
N PHE A 361 -20.73 3.08 -18.79
CA PHE A 361 -20.83 2.34 -17.53
C PHE A 361 -22.14 2.47 -16.75
N THR A 362 -23.12 3.27 -17.21
CA THR A 362 -24.42 3.36 -16.54
C THR A 362 -25.51 2.78 -17.45
N SER A 363 -25.86 1.52 -17.21
CA SER A 363 -26.78 0.75 -18.06
C SER A 363 -28.26 1.02 -17.80
N ASN A 364 -28.59 1.90 -16.85
CA ASN A 364 -29.94 1.92 -16.25
C ASN A 364 -30.66 3.27 -16.35
N SER A 365 -29.99 4.33 -16.79
CA SER A 365 -30.58 5.67 -16.89
C SER A 365 -30.43 6.23 -18.30
N GLU A 366 -31.52 6.75 -18.84
CA GLU A 366 -31.55 7.49 -20.10
C GLU A 366 -31.09 8.94 -19.87
N GLY A 367 -30.14 9.39 -20.68
CA GLY A 367 -29.62 10.75 -20.69
C GLY A 367 -30.01 11.50 -21.95
N SER A 368 -30.47 12.74 -21.83
CA SER A 368 -30.70 13.62 -22.99
C SER A 368 -30.29 15.06 -22.73
N PHE A 369 -29.88 15.77 -23.79
CA PHE A 369 -29.53 17.18 -23.73
C PHE A 369 -30.71 18.06 -24.12
N GLY A 370 -30.91 19.14 -23.37
CA GLY A 370 -31.90 20.13 -23.72
C GLY A 370 -31.71 21.45 -23.01
N GLU A 371 -32.74 22.28 -23.06
CA GLU A 371 -32.80 23.52 -22.30
C GLU A 371 -34.01 23.48 -21.38
N ILE A 372 -33.86 24.05 -20.18
CA ILE A 372 -34.94 24.19 -19.21
C ILE A 372 -35.16 25.67 -18.89
N ARG A 373 -36.41 26.05 -18.63
CA ARG A 373 -36.74 27.24 -17.86
C ARG A 373 -37.74 26.89 -16.78
N THR A 374 -37.63 27.58 -15.65
CA THR A 374 -38.47 27.35 -14.48
C THR A 374 -39.26 28.61 -14.16
N ARG A 375 -40.46 28.46 -13.61
CA ARG A 375 -41.23 29.59 -13.09
C ARG A 375 -40.73 29.92 -11.68
N GLU A 376 -40.23 31.13 -11.45
CA GLU A 376 -39.73 31.53 -10.13
C GLU A 376 -40.87 31.59 -9.09
N VAL A 377 -40.68 30.90 -7.97
CA VAL A 377 -41.55 31.03 -6.80
C VAL A 377 -41.00 32.17 -5.93
N GLY A 378 -41.30 33.43 -6.29
CA GLY A 378 -40.72 34.61 -5.64
C GLY A 378 -41.28 35.97 -6.10
N LEU A 379 -40.65 37.07 -5.65
CA LEU A 379 -41.11 38.47 -5.76
C LEU A 379 -41.25 39.03 -7.21
N LYS A 380 -40.78 38.32 -8.24
CA LYS A 380 -41.02 38.62 -9.65
C LYS A 380 -41.64 37.41 -10.35
N PRO A 381 -42.98 37.33 -10.48
CA PRO A 381 -43.61 36.21 -11.17
C PRO A 381 -43.27 36.24 -12.66
N GLY A 382 -42.45 35.31 -13.11
CA GLY A 382 -41.98 35.21 -14.49
C GLY A 382 -41.29 33.88 -14.77
N TRP A 383 -41.13 33.58 -16.06
CA TRP A 383 -40.28 32.47 -16.50
C TRP A 383 -38.80 32.90 -16.42
N SER A 384 -37.94 32.01 -15.92
CA SER A 384 -36.50 32.20 -16.01
C SER A 384 -36.03 32.17 -17.47
N GLU A 385 -34.79 32.62 -17.69
CA GLU A 385 -34.11 32.36 -18.95
C GLU A 385 -33.94 30.85 -19.19
N TRP A 386 -33.81 30.49 -20.46
CA TRP A 386 -33.48 29.13 -20.88
C TRP A 386 -32.05 28.80 -20.48
N ARG A 387 -31.85 27.67 -19.83
CA ARG A 387 -30.53 27.18 -19.38
C ARG A 387 -30.27 25.79 -19.95
N PRO A 388 -29.05 25.50 -20.41
CA PRO A 388 -28.71 24.18 -20.92
C PRO A 388 -28.65 23.16 -19.77
N VAL A 389 -29.23 21.98 -20.01
CA VAL A 389 -29.33 20.90 -19.02
C VAL A 389 -29.01 19.53 -19.59
N PHE A 390 -28.53 18.65 -18.71
CA PHE A 390 -28.56 17.21 -18.90
C PHE A 390 -29.74 16.63 -18.12
N VAL A 391 -30.61 15.90 -18.81
CA VAL A 391 -31.79 15.28 -18.21
C VAL A 391 -31.52 13.80 -18.00
N LYS A 392 -31.60 13.35 -16.75
CA LYS A 392 -31.50 11.95 -16.38
C LYS A 392 -32.88 11.40 -16.05
N LYS A 393 -33.22 10.26 -16.66
CA LYS A 393 -34.43 9.47 -16.39
C LYS A 393 -34.04 8.03 -16.12
N GLY A 394 -34.70 7.37 -15.19
CA GLY A 394 -34.38 5.97 -14.89
C GLY A 394 -35.07 5.50 -13.63
N PRO A 395 -34.99 4.19 -13.33
CA PRO A 395 -35.65 3.59 -12.17
C PRO A 395 -35.00 4.00 -10.83
N TYR A 396 -33.84 4.66 -10.85
CA TYR A 396 -33.07 5.01 -9.65
C TYR A 396 -32.97 6.51 -9.37
N VAL A 397 -33.68 7.35 -10.13
CA VAL A 397 -33.64 8.82 -9.92
C VAL A 397 -34.16 9.24 -8.54
N ASP A 398 -35.09 8.48 -7.95
CA ASP A 398 -35.59 8.76 -6.60
C ASP A 398 -34.50 8.52 -5.55
N LEU A 399 -33.64 7.51 -5.73
CA LEU A 399 -32.51 7.25 -4.85
C LEU A 399 -31.46 8.36 -4.95
N GLU A 400 -31.16 8.80 -6.17
CA GLU A 400 -30.25 9.92 -6.42
C GLU A 400 -30.77 11.21 -5.78
N LEU A 401 -32.06 11.52 -5.94
CA LEU A 401 -32.70 12.67 -5.31
C LEU A 401 -32.62 12.63 -3.78
N MET A 402 -32.77 11.44 -3.17
CA MET A 402 -32.63 11.23 -1.72
C MET A 402 -31.18 11.37 -1.24
N ALA A 403 -30.20 11.01 -2.07
CA ALA A 403 -28.78 11.07 -1.72
C ALA A 403 -28.21 12.50 -1.79
N LEU A 404 -28.70 13.32 -2.73
CA LEU A 404 -28.19 14.68 -3.01
C LEU A 404 -27.94 15.56 -1.77
N PRO A 405 -28.86 15.66 -0.77
CA PRO A 405 -28.61 16.49 0.40
C PRO A 405 -27.36 16.08 1.18
N LYS A 406 -27.13 14.76 1.33
CA LYS A 406 -25.93 14.25 2.02
C LYS A 406 -24.68 14.38 1.16
N VAL A 407 -24.79 14.18 -0.17
CA VAL A 407 -23.67 14.44 -1.08
C VAL A 407 -23.21 15.90 -0.97
N HIS A 408 -24.14 16.86 -0.98
CA HIS A 408 -23.85 18.28 -0.78
C HIS A 408 -23.29 18.60 0.61
N MET A 409 -23.62 17.81 1.63
CA MET A 409 -23.12 17.98 2.99
C MET A 409 -21.65 17.54 3.12
N TYR A 410 -21.25 16.46 2.45
CA TYR A 410 -19.95 15.85 2.67
C TYR A 410 -18.90 16.16 1.58
N PHE A 411 -19.34 16.36 0.33
CA PHE A 411 -18.46 16.67 -0.80
C PHE A 411 -18.48 18.18 -1.14
N PRO A 412 -17.36 18.74 -1.64
CA PRO A 412 -17.30 20.17 -2.00
C PRO A 412 -18.33 20.54 -3.05
N SER A 413 -19.17 21.54 -2.75
CA SER A 413 -20.28 21.96 -3.63
C SER A 413 -19.82 22.40 -5.04
N THR A 414 -18.60 22.93 -5.15
CA THR A 414 -17.96 23.32 -6.41
C THR A 414 -17.60 22.14 -7.31
N CYS A 415 -17.52 20.93 -6.75
CA CYS A 415 -17.25 19.69 -7.45
C CYS A 415 -18.50 18.85 -7.71
N LEU A 416 -19.69 19.34 -7.39
CA LEU A 416 -20.95 18.60 -7.59
C LEU A 416 -21.74 19.15 -8.77
N GLN A 417 -22.30 18.25 -9.57
CA GLN A 417 -23.24 18.63 -10.61
C GLN A 417 -24.51 19.22 -9.99
N GLN A 418 -24.87 20.44 -10.39
CA GLN A 418 -25.98 21.18 -9.80
C GLN A 418 -27.32 20.67 -10.33
N LEU A 419 -28.22 20.24 -9.45
CA LEU A 419 -29.61 19.96 -9.81
C LEU A 419 -30.38 21.29 -9.96
N ILE A 420 -31.00 21.50 -11.12
CA ILE A 420 -31.79 22.70 -11.44
C ILE A 420 -33.27 22.47 -11.12
N ALA A 421 -33.81 21.31 -11.49
CA ALA A 421 -35.20 20.95 -11.26
C ALA A 421 -35.37 19.43 -11.21
N PHE A 422 -36.51 18.99 -10.66
CA PHE A 422 -36.96 17.60 -10.70
C PHE A 422 -38.44 17.55 -11.06
N ASP A 423 -38.82 16.70 -12.01
CA ASP A 423 -40.21 16.42 -12.34
C ASP A 423 -40.64 15.08 -11.74
N ASN A 424 -41.52 15.13 -10.73
CA ASN A 424 -42.00 13.95 -10.01
C ASN A 424 -42.92 13.07 -10.88
N ASP A 425 -43.61 13.63 -11.88
CA ASP A 425 -44.54 12.89 -12.73
C ASP A 425 -43.78 12.00 -13.73
N THR A 426 -42.70 12.54 -14.31
CA THR A 426 -41.89 11.84 -15.33
C THR A 426 -40.63 11.20 -14.76
N LYS A 427 -40.38 11.33 -13.45
CA LYS A 427 -39.18 10.84 -12.77
C LYS A 427 -37.92 11.29 -13.52
N ALA A 428 -37.82 12.61 -13.72
CA ALA A 428 -36.74 13.23 -14.48
C ALA A 428 -35.98 14.25 -13.62
N LEU A 429 -34.66 14.08 -13.53
CA LEU A 429 -33.74 15.01 -12.89
C LEU A 429 -33.08 15.90 -13.95
N PHE A 430 -33.11 17.20 -13.75
CA PHE A 430 -32.56 18.20 -14.67
C PHE A 430 -31.31 18.81 -14.06
N TYR A 431 -30.15 18.36 -14.50
CA TYR A 431 -28.85 18.85 -14.03
C TYR A 431 -28.30 19.95 -14.93
N SER A 432 -27.50 20.85 -14.35
CA SER A 432 -26.72 21.80 -15.13
C SER A 432 -25.80 21.06 -16.10
N LEU A 433 -25.75 21.55 -17.34
CA LEU A 433 -24.92 20.95 -18.37
C LEU A 433 -23.44 21.24 -18.09
N VAL A 434 -22.65 20.19 -17.90
CA VAL A 434 -21.19 20.26 -17.87
C VAL A 434 -20.67 19.94 -19.27
N ARG A 435 -20.05 20.93 -19.93
CA ARG A 435 -19.41 20.74 -21.25
C ARG A 435 -18.03 20.11 -21.05
N GLY A 436 -17.87 18.85 -21.41
CA GLY A 436 -16.65 18.10 -21.10
C GLY A 436 -16.68 16.64 -21.54
N LYS A 437 -15.69 15.87 -21.07
CA LYS A 437 -15.61 14.41 -21.20
C LYS A 437 -15.51 13.79 -19.80
N THR A 438 -15.90 12.53 -19.66
CA THR A 438 -15.60 11.77 -18.43
C THR A 438 -14.10 11.50 -18.35
N LEU A 439 -13.54 11.38 -17.15
CA LEU A 439 -12.11 11.15 -16.96
C LEU A 439 -11.65 9.86 -17.65
N ASN A 440 -12.45 8.79 -17.59
CA ASN A 440 -12.16 7.53 -18.28
C ASN A 440 -12.25 7.66 -19.81
N GLN A 441 -13.13 8.52 -20.34
CA GLN A 441 -13.14 8.80 -21.78
C GLN A 441 -11.88 9.57 -22.19
N VAL A 442 -11.43 10.55 -21.41
CA VAL A 442 -10.16 11.25 -21.68
C VAL A 442 -8.99 10.27 -21.67
N ARG A 443 -8.96 9.32 -20.72
CA ARG A 443 -7.95 8.26 -20.69
C ARG A 443 -8.02 7.33 -21.89
N LEU A 444 -9.22 6.92 -22.29
CA LEU A 444 -9.42 6.06 -23.46
C LEU A 444 -8.94 6.75 -24.74
N ASP A 445 -9.35 8.00 -24.96
CA ASP A 445 -8.95 8.81 -26.10
C ASP A 445 -7.41 8.97 -26.16
N TYR A 446 -6.80 9.25 -25.00
CA TYR A 446 -5.34 9.33 -24.86
C TYR A 446 -4.65 8.02 -25.25
N CYS A 447 -5.10 6.88 -24.74
CA CYS A 447 -4.54 5.57 -25.13
C CYS A 447 -4.77 5.27 -26.63
N LEU A 448 -5.86 5.79 -27.21
CA LEU A 448 -6.17 5.70 -28.63
C LEU A 448 -5.42 6.74 -29.49
N GLY A 449 -4.62 7.62 -28.88
CA GLY A 449 -3.76 8.59 -29.55
C GLY A 449 -4.45 9.91 -29.90
N ASP A 450 -5.63 10.19 -29.35
CA ASP A 450 -6.32 11.47 -29.44
C ASP A 450 -6.05 12.34 -28.21
N ASP A 451 -5.05 13.21 -28.32
CA ASP A 451 -4.65 14.14 -27.27
C ASP A 451 -5.35 15.52 -27.38
N SER A 452 -6.32 15.66 -28.30
CA SER A 452 -6.96 16.96 -28.60
C SER A 452 -7.60 17.61 -27.37
N PHE A 453 -8.25 16.80 -26.53
CA PHE A 453 -8.87 17.27 -25.30
C PHE A 453 -7.83 17.80 -24.32
N LEU A 454 -6.72 17.10 -24.14
CA LEU A 454 -5.64 17.47 -23.25
C LEU A 454 -4.92 18.74 -23.76
N ASN A 455 -4.65 18.86 -25.05
CA ASN A 455 -3.93 20.00 -25.61
C ASN A 455 -4.64 21.36 -25.36
N ASN A 456 -5.96 21.38 -25.26
CA ASN A 456 -6.72 22.60 -24.94
C ASN A 456 -6.46 23.18 -23.53
N TYR A 457 -5.86 22.40 -22.63
CA TYR A 457 -5.55 22.84 -21.26
C TYR A 457 -4.10 23.29 -21.06
N HIS A 458 -3.23 23.12 -22.06
CA HIS A 458 -1.87 23.68 -22.00
C HIS A 458 -1.86 25.05 -22.67
N GLY A 459 -1.09 25.98 -22.10
CA GLY A 459 -0.79 27.26 -22.74
C GLY A 459 -0.03 27.06 -24.07
N PRO A 460 0.42 28.13 -24.74
CA PRO A 460 1.13 28.03 -26.01
C PRO A 460 2.49 27.33 -25.82
N GLY A 461 2.51 26.00 -25.95
CA GLY A 461 3.68 25.13 -25.80
C GLY A 461 3.32 23.65 -26.05
N GLU A 462 4.29 22.85 -26.50
CA GLU A 462 4.08 21.42 -26.75
C GLU A 462 3.99 20.66 -25.41
N ARG A 463 2.89 19.94 -25.18
CA ARG A 463 2.64 19.16 -23.96
C ARG A 463 3.49 17.91 -23.94
N THR A 464 4.19 17.65 -22.83
CA THR A 464 5.02 16.44 -22.66
C THR A 464 4.21 15.27 -22.08
N PHE A 465 4.72 14.03 -22.21
CA PHE A 465 4.14 12.86 -21.54
C PHE A 465 4.02 13.05 -20.02
N LEU A 466 5.04 13.64 -19.39
CA LEU A 466 5.07 13.91 -17.96
C LEU A 466 3.97 14.90 -17.54
N ASP A 467 3.59 15.83 -18.42
CA ASP A 467 2.47 16.74 -18.17
C ASP A 467 1.14 16.01 -18.17
N THR A 468 0.97 15.00 -19.03
CA THR A 468 -0.22 14.15 -19.04
C THR A 468 -0.32 13.28 -17.79
N VAL A 469 0.77 12.61 -17.37
CA VAL A 469 0.81 11.85 -16.11
C VAL A 469 0.41 12.74 -14.94
N ASN A 470 1.02 13.93 -14.88
CA ASN A 470 0.73 14.91 -13.86
C ASN A 470 -0.75 15.34 -13.88
N TRP A 471 -1.31 15.56 -15.06
CA TRP A 471 -2.71 15.97 -15.20
C TRP A 471 -3.65 14.93 -14.59
N PHE A 472 -3.52 13.65 -14.94
CA PHE A 472 -4.35 12.59 -14.35
C PHE A 472 -4.18 12.47 -12.84
N LEU A 473 -2.93 12.56 -12.38
CA LEU A 473 -2.62 12.49 -10.95
C LEU A 473 -3.26 13.65 -10.16
N ASP A 474 -3.36 14.87 -10.71
CA ASP A 474 -4.03 15.98 -10.02
C ASP A 474 -5.51 15.68 -9.73
N PHE A 475 -6.22 15.04 -10.67
CA PHE A 475 -7.60 14.64 -10.44
C PHE A 475 -7.69 13.54 -9.39
N GLU A 476 -6.79 12.56 -9.44
CA GLU A 476 -6.79 11.47 -8.47
C GLU A 476 -6.49 11.94 -7.06
N MET A 477 -5.52 12.83 -6.89
CA MET A 477 -5.13 13.37 -5.58
C MET A 477 -6.27 14.18 -4.95
N LYS A 478 -6.98 15.01 -5.72
CA LYS A 478 -8.17 15.74 -5.23
C LYS A 478 -9.29 14.78 -4.85
N ARG A 479 -9.52 13.75 -5.67
CA ARG A 479 -10.54 12.74 -5.36
C ARG A 479 -10.18 11.97 -4.10
N SER A 480 -8.94 11.52 -3.97
CA SER A 480 -8.46 10.76 -2.81
C SER A 480 -8.60 11.60 -1.54
N GLU A 481 -8.27 12.89 -1.60
CA GLU A 481 -8.53 13.86 -0.52
C GLU A 481 -10.01 13.89 -0.11
N HIS A 482 -10.91 14.16 -1.07
CA HIS A 482 -12.33 14.31 -0.80
C HIS A 482 -12.96 13.03 -0.23
N VAL A 483 -12.54 11.87 -0.76
CA VAL A 483 -13.04 10.56 -0.33
C VAL A 483 -12.53 10.21 1.07
N LEU A 484 -11.22 10.31 1.32
CA LEU A 484 -10.64 10.04 2.63
C LEU A 484 -11.21 10.97 3.70
N ASP A 485 -11.30 12.27 3.42
CA ASP A 485 -11.85 13.26 4.34
C ASP A 485 -13.34 12.97 4.66
N THR A 486 -14.12 12.58 3.65
CA THR A 486 -15.51 12.17 3.86
C THR A 486 -15.59 10.90 4.73
N TYR A 487 -14.78 9.88 4.43
CA TYR A 487 -14.77 8.65 5.24
C TYR A 487 -14.38 8.95 6.68
N SER A 488 -13.31 9.73 6.89
CA SER A 488 -12.80 10.08 8.21
C SER A 488 -13.83 10.83 9.06
N ARG A 489 -14.63 11.71 8.44
CA ARG A 489 -15.69 12.48 9.11
C ARG A 489 -16.98 11.69 9.37
N THR A 490 -17.24 10.62 8.63
CA THR A 490 -18.55 9.93 8.63
C THR A 490 -18.49 8.46 9.03
N ILE A 491 -17.31 7.93 9.33
CA ILE A 491 -17.16 6.52 9.72
C ILE A 491 -17.92 6.20 11.00
N GLU A 492 -18.79 5.19 10.93
CA GLU A 492 -19.57 4.65 12.03
C GLU A 492 -19.15 3.19 12.28
N TYR A 493 -18.56 2.94 13.45
CA TYR A 493 -18.12 1.60 13.86
C TYR A 493 -19.25 0.75 14.45
N ASN A 494 -20.33 1.37 14.93
CA ASN A 494 -21.51 0.67 15.42
C ASN A 494 -22.61 0.67 14.35
N THR A 495 -22.77 -0.44 13.65
CA THR A 495 -23.70 -0.57 12.52
C THR A 495 -25.15 -0.86 12.91
N ASP A 496 -25.48 -0.99 14.21
CA ASP A 496 -26.86 -1.24 14.67
C ASP A 496 -27.85 -0.13 14.23
N SER A 497 -27.35 1.07 13.91
CA SER A 497 -28.12 2.22 13.38
C SER A 497 -28.37 2.17 11.87
N VAL A 498 -27.58 1.42 11.09
CA VAL A 498 -27.59 1.43 9.62
C VAL A 498 -27.88 0.02 9.11
N ASN A 499 -29.08 -0.20 8.56
CA ASN A 499 -29.44 -1.48 7.97
C ASN A 499 -28.63 -1.74 6.68
N SER A 500 -27.53 -2.49 6.79
CA SER A 500 -26.65 -2.87 5.68
C SER A 500 -27.42 -3.48 4.51
N ALA A 501 -28.48 -4.26 4.75
CA ALA A 501 -29.26 -4.89 3.68
C ALA A 501 -29.96 -3.89 2.73
N ASN A 502 -30.18 -2.65 3.17
CA ASN A 502 -30.86 -1.62 2.38
C ASN A 502 -29.91 -0.70 1.61
N GLN A 503 -28.59 -0.93 1.68
CA GLN A 503 -27.61 -0.09 0.98
C GLN A 503 -27.66 -0.35 -0.54
N SER A 504 -27.81 0.72 -1.33
CA SER A 504 -27.93 0.65 -2.79
C SER A 504 -26.68 0.10 -3.48
N ILE A 505 -25.52 0.15 -2.82
CA ILE A 505 -24.24 -0.35 -3.34
C ILE A 505 -24.25 -1.86 -3.64
N HIS A 506 -25.05 -2.67 -2.93
CA HIS A 506 -25.13 -4.12 -3.15
C HIS A 506 -25.60 -4.51 -4.55
N ARG A 507 -26.28 -3.61 -5.25
CA ARG A 507 -26.65 -3.75 -6.67
C ARG A 507 -25.44 -3.97 -7.58
N PHE A 508 -24.26 -3.50 -7.18
CA PHE A 508 -23.01 -3.69 -7.92
C PHE A 508 -22.19 -4.90 -7.48
N TYR A 509 -22.55 -5.54 -6.38
CA TYR A 509 -21.80 -6.63 -5.78
C TYR A 509 -22.72 -7.80 -5.45
N TYR A 510 -23.18 -7.92 -4.20
CA TYR A 510 -23.98 -9.05 -3.71
C TYR A 510 -25.14 -9.43 -4.62
N THR A 511 -25.95 -8.46 -5.08
CA THR A 511 -27.08 -8.73 -5.97
C THR A 511 -26.66 -9.39 -7.29
N ARG A 512 -25.46 -9.09 -7.80
CA ARG A 512 -24.91 -9.68 -9.03
C ARG A 512 -24.40 -11.11 -8.83
N LEU A 513 -23.98 -11.43 -7.61
CA LEU A 513 -23.42 -12.73 -7.22
C LEU A 513 -24.52 -13.74 -6.88
N VAL A 514 -25.60 -13.31 -6.23
CA VAL A 514 -26.71 -14.19 -5.84
C VAL A 514 -27.27 -14.94 -7.04
N SER A 515 -27.33 -16.27 -6.90
CA SER A 515 -27.80 -17.22 -7.92
C SER A 515 -27.09 -17.07 -9.27
N ASP A 516 -25.83 -16.63 -9.26
CA ASP A 516 -25.01 -16.37 -10.44
C ASP A 516 -25.68 -15.41 -11.46
N SER A 517 -26.61 -14.58 -10.98
CA SER A 517 -27.59 -13.90 -11.83
C SER A 517 -26.95 -13.03 -12.91
N ARG A 518 -25.89 -12.29 -12.57
CA ARG A 518 -25.20 -11.43 -13.54
C ARG A 518 -24.31 -12.22 -14.49
N PHE A 519 -23.67 -13.28 -14.02
CA PHE A 519 -22.84 -14.14 -14.87
C PHE A 519 -23.72 -14.85 -15.90
N LEU A 520 -24.84 -15.44 -15.49
CA LEU A 520 -25.81 -16.07 -16.39
C LEU A 520 -26.47 -15.05 -17.33
N ALA A 521 -26.71 -13.82 -16.89
CA ALA A 521 -27.20 -12.75 -17.77
C ALA A 521 -26.21 -12.41 -18.90
N PHE A 522 -24.91 -12.54 -18.67
CA PHE A 522 -23.87 -12.29 -19.69
C PHE A 522 -23.59 -13.50 -20.56
N TYR A 523 -23.47 -14.68 -19.95
CA TYR A 523 -22.89 -15.87 -20.59
C TYR A 523 -23.88 -17.04 -20.72
N SER A 524 -25.11 -16.92 -20.21
CA SER A 524 -26.15 -17.96 -20.23
C SER A 524 -25.77 -19.27 -19.51
N GLU A 525 -26.63 -20.28 -19.61
CA GLU A 525 -26.38 -21.65 -19.15
C GLU A 525 -25.35 -22.41 -20.00
N ARG A 526 -24.93 -21.84 -21.14
CA ARG A 526 -23.93 -22.40 -22.05
C ARG A 526 -22.86 -21.34 -22.37
N CYS A 527 -21.99 -21.05 -21.39
CA CYS A 527 -20.99 -19.99 -21.48
C CYS A 527 -20.01 -20.13 -22.67
N LEU A 528 -19.51 -21.34 -22.95
CA LEU A 528 -18.58 -21.57 -24.06
C LEU A 528 -19.24 -21.28 -25.41
N ASP A 529 -20.52 -21.64 -25.59
CA ASP A 529 -21.26 -21.33 -26.82
C ASP A 529 -21.42 -19.81 -27.00
N VAL A 530 -21.70 -19.08 -25.92
CA VAL A 530 -21.81 -17.62 -25.95
C VAL A 530 -20.47 -16.96 -26.27
N LEU A 531 -19.36 -17.52 -25.77
CA LEU A 531 -17.99 -17.06 -26.05
C LEU A 531 -17.46 -17.53 -27.42
N GLY A 532 -18.22 -18.34 -28.17
CA GLY A 532 -17.81 -18.87 -29.47
C GLY A 532 -16.69 -19.91 -29.40
N LEU A 533 -16.56 -20.64 -28.29
CA LEU A 533 -15.51 -21.63 -28.04
C LEU A 533 -16.04 -23.05 -28.23
N GLN A 534 -15.14 -23.97 -28.60
CA GLN A 534 -15.50 -25.38 -28.73
C GLN A 534 -15.75 -26.00 -27.36
N THR A 535 -16.81 -26.80 -27.25
CA THR A 535 -17.09 -27.53 -26.02
C THR A 535 -16.15 -28.72 -25.88
N PRO A 536 -15.52 -28.92 -24.71
CA PRO A 536 -14.58 -30.01 -24.50
C PRO A 536 -15.28 -31.39 -24.39
N LYS A 537 -16.59 -31.40 -24.15
CA LYS A 537 -17.46 -32.58 -24.16
C LYS A 537 -18.89 -32.21 -24.61
N GLY A 538 -19.68 -33.21 -25.02
CA GLY A 538 -21.01 -33.00 -25.63
C GLY A 538 -22.01 -32.16 -24.80
N ASP A 539 -22.00 -32.32 -23.47
CA ASP A 539 -22.90 -31.61 -22.52
C ASP A 539 -22.12 -30.71 -21.54
N PHE A 540 -21.14 -29.93 -22.01
CA PHE A 540 -20.43 -28.98 -21.14
C PHE A 540 -21.27 -27.72 -20.86
N THR A 541 -21.78 -27.58 -19.63
CA THR A 541 -22.63 -26.46 -19.19
C THR A 541 -21.82 -25.34 -18.54
N THR A 542 -22.45 -24.19 -18.28
CA THR A 542 -21.87 -23.16 -17.41
C THR A 542 -21.57 -23.69 -16.00
N SER A 543 -22.40 -24.60 -15.48
CA SER A 543 -22.12 -25.25 -14.19
C SER A 543 -20.85 -26.09 -14.24
N ASP A 544 -20.60 -26.82 -15.34
CA ASP A 544 -19.33 -27.52 -15.53
C ASP A 544 -18.17 -26.52 -15.54
N PHE A 545 -18.25 -25.46 -16.36
CA PHE A 545 -17.22 -24.41 -16.44
C PHE A 545 -16.86 -23.82 -15.08
N LEU A 546 -17.87 -23.47 -14.27
CA LEU A 546 -17.65 -22.89 -12.94
C LEU A 546 -16.96 -23.88 -11.98
N ASN A 547 -17.16 -25.18 -12.15
CA ASN A 547 -16.59 -26.21 -11.28
C ASN A 547 -15.28 -26.82 -11.81
N THR A 548 -14.87 -26.49 -13.04
CA THR A 548 -13.58 -26.92 -13.59
C THR A 548 -12.42 -26.21 -12.86
N PRO A 549 -11.39 -26.96 -12.42
CA PRO A 549 -10.15 -26.40 -11.86
C PRO A 549 -9.48 -25.37 -12.77
N LEU A 550 -8.81 -24.39 -12.16
CA LEU A 550 -8.12 -23.32 -12.86
C LEU A 550 -6.60 -23.47 -12.72
N VAL A 551 -5.88 -23.28 -13.82
CA VAL A 551 -4.43 -23.04 -13.81
C VAL A 551 -4.21 -21.65 -14.40
N ILE A 552 -3.60 -20.74 -13.63
CA ILE A 552 -3.32 -19.37 -14.06
C ILE A 552 -1.82 -19.12 -13.96
N ASN A 553 -1.17 -18.78 -15.07
CA ASN A 553 0.29 -18.58 -15.14
C ASN A 553 1.09 -19.77 -14.57
N GLY A 554 0.59 -20.99 -14.80
CA GLY A 554 1.19 -22.23 -14.27
C GLY A 554 0.92 -22.51 -12.78
N ILE A 555 0.12 -21.70 -12.08
CA ILE A 555 -0.24 -21.86 -10.66
C ILE A 555 -1.68 -22.39 -10.57
N THR A 556 -1.96 -23.31 -9.64
CA THR A 556 -3.28 -23.98 -9.56
C THR A 556 -4.20 -23.28 -8.58
N TYR A 557 -5.38 -22.88 -9.03
CA TYR A 557 -6.37 -22.18 -8.23
C TYR A 557 -7.65 -23.01 -8.04
N PRO A 558 -8.41 -22.76 -6.95
CA PRO A 558 -9.75 -23.31 -6.81
C PRO A 558 -10.63 -22.97 -8.02
N PRO A 559 -11.62 -23.82 -8.35
CA PRO A 559 -12.57 -23.53 -9.41
C PRO A 559 -13.31 -22.21 -9.20
N LEU A 560 -13.81 -21.63 -10.28
CA LEU A 560 -14.48 -20.33 -10.23
C LEU A 560 -15.68 -20.31 -9.25
N ARG A 561 -16.40 -21.44 -9.12
CA ARG A 561 -17.48 -21.66 -8.14
C ARG A 561 -17.06 -21.33 -6.70
N TYR A 562 -15.84 -21.73 -6.30
CA TYR A 562 -15.32 -21.42 -4.96
C TYR A 562 -15.22 -19.91 -4.73
N HIS A 563 -14.73 -19.17 -5.72
CA HIS A 563 -14.58 -17.72 -5.62
C HIS A 563 -15.94 -17.01 -5.63
N PHE A 564 -16.90 -17.47 -6.43
CA PHE A 564 -18.28 -16.96 -6.39
C PHE A 564 -18.95 -17.22 -5.04
N ASP A 565 -18.81 -18.42 -4.46
CA ASP A 565 -19.41 -18.75 -3.17
C ASP A 565 -18.79 -17.91 -2.04
N ARG A 566 -17.46 -17.80 -2.02
CA ARG A 566 -16.74 -16.96 -1.04
C ARG A 566 -17.15 -15.50 -1.16
N ALA A 567 -17.23 -14.95 -2.38
CA ALA A 567 -17.64 -13.57 -2.60
C ALA A 567 -19.11 -13.35 -2.23
N THR A 568 -20.00 -14.30 -2.54
CA THR A 568 -21.41 -14.25 -2.13
C THR A 568 -21.53 -14.22 -0.61
N ASP A 569 -20.78 -15.07 0.08
CA ASP A 569 -20.78 -15.17 1.53
C ASP A 569 -20.23 -13.93 2.24
N LEU A 570 -19.10 -13.38 1.77
CA LEU A 570 -18.44 -12.24 2.40
C LEU A 570 -19.17 -10.93 2.14
N LEU A 571 -19.78 -10.78 0.96
CA LEU A 571 -20.48 -9.57 0.55
C LEU A 571 -21.97 -9.59 0.90
N ASP A 572 -22.47 -10.64 1.55
CA ASP A 572 -23.85 -10.71 2.05
C ASP A 572 -24.08 -9.65 3.14
N PRO A 573 -24.96 -8.66 2.90
CA PRO A 573 -25.19 -7.59 3.85
C PRO A 573 -26.05 -7.99 5.06
N THR A 574 -26.59 -9.21 5.08
CA THR A 574 -27.42 -9.74 6.16
C THR A 574 -26.67 -10.72 7.07
N LYS A 575 -25.50 -11.19 6.64
CA LYS A 575 -24.77 -12.26 7.33
C LYS A 575 -23.93 -11.72 8.47
N ALA A 576 -24.20 -12.20 9.68
CA ALA A 576 -23.36 -11.94 10.85
C ALA A 576 -21.95 -12.52 10.64
N GLY A 577 -20.92 -11.74 11.01
CA GLY A 577 -19.52 -12.09 10.79
C GLY A 577 -19.00 -11.81 9.37
N GLY A 578 -19.83 -11.25 8.49
CA GLY A 578 -19.46 -10.72 7.18
C GLY A 578 -19.57 -9.19 7.13
N LEU A 579 -20.01 -8.67 5.99
CA LEU A 579 -20.13 -7.22 5.73
C LEU A 579 -21.01 -6.47 6.74
N ALA A 580 -22.01 -7.12 7.34
CA ALA A 580 -22.93 -6.50 8.30
C ALA A 580 -22.25 -5.96 9.57
N ASN A 581 -21.09 -6.51 9.93
CA ASN A 581 -20.36 -6.16 11.15
C ASN A 581 -19.19 -5.19 10.91
N LEU A 582 -18.99 -4.72 9.68
CA LEU A 582 -17.89 -3.82 9.35
C LEU A 582 -18.34 -2.36 9.35
N PRO A 583 -17.44 -1.41 9.66
CA PRO A 583 -17.80 0.00 9.71
C PRO A 583 -18.33 0.49 8.37
N VAL A 584 -19.23 1.46 8.44
CA VAL A 584 -19.77 2.15 7.27
C VAL A 584 -19.33 3.61 7.29
N ALA A 585 -19.13 4.21 6.14
CA ALA A 585 -18.93 5.64 5.99
C ALA A 585 -19.73 6.13 4.79
N PHE A 586 -20.01 7.43 4.72
CA PHE A 586 -20.65 7.99 3.55
C PHE A 586 -19.65 7.97 2.38
N GLY A 587 -20.08 7.53 1.20
CA GLY A 587 -19.28 7.67 -0.01
C GLY A 587 -20.12 7.60 -1.27
N LEU A 588 -19.46 7.73 -2.42
CA LEU A 588 -20.14 7.93 -3.69
C LEU A 588 -20.79 6.66 -4.25
N GLY A 589 -20.35 5.47 -3.82
CA GLY A 589 -20.80 4.16 -4.30
C GLY A 589 -20.14 3.78 -5.63
N ASP A 590 -20.21 4.67 -6.61
CA ASP A 590 -19.72 4.47 -7.98
C ASP A 590 -18.75 5.57 -8.43
N GLY A 591 -17.94 6.08 -7.51
CA GLY A 591 -17.03 7.20 -7.71
C GLY A 591 -15.79 6.89 -8.56
N HIS A 592 -15.91 6.10 -9.63
CA HIS A 592 -14.83 5.82 -10.58
C HIS A 592 -14.73 6.90 -11.67
N GLY A 593 -13.66 6.93 -12.47
CA GLY A 593 -13.40 7.99 -13.45
C GLY A 593 -14.41 8.07 -14.60
N GLY A 594 -15.31 7.08 -14.74
CA GLY A 594 -16.47 7.16 -15.63
C GLY A 594 -17.58 8.09 -15.12
N ASN A 595 -17.61 8.35 -13.81
CA ASN A 595 -18.58 9.21 -13.14
C ASN A 595 -17.94 10.53 -12.64
N ILE A 596 -16.87 10.95 -13.32
CA ILE A 596 -16.18 12.22 -13.09
C ILE A 596 -16.09 12.95 -14.41
N MET A 597 -16.75 14.11 -14.51
CA MET A 597 -16.70 14.99 -15.66
C MET A 597 -15.59 16.02 -15.50
N VAL A 598 -14.86 16.26 -16.59
CA VAL A 598 -13.82 17.30 -16.66
C VAL A 598 -14.23 18.35 -17.69
N GLY A 599 -14.38 19.61 -17.25
CA GLY A 599 -14.99 20.69 -18.04
C GLY A 599 -14.02 21.49 -18.91
N GLN A 600 -14.42 21.86 -20.13
CA GLN A 600 -13.59 22.49 -21.18
C GLN A 600 -13.34 24.01 -21.07
N ASP A 601 -14.03 24.75 -20.18
CA ASP A 601 -14.00 26.22 -20.22
C ASP A 601 -12.69 26.81 -19.68
N VAL A 602 -11.87 27.37 -20.59
CA VAL A 602 -10.50 27.91 -20.41
C VAL A 602 -10.48 29.34 -19.82
N GLY A 603 -11.58 29.83 -19.24
CA GLY A 603 -11.75 31.25 -18.91
C GLY A 603 -11.18 31.73 -17.58
N ASP A 604 -11.14 30.84 -16.57
CA ASP A 604 -10.57 31.10 -15.26
C ASP A 604 -9.71 29.90 -14.88
N SER A 605 -8.54 30.15 -14.30
CA SER A 605 -7.50 29.16 -13.94
C SER A 605 -7.91 28.02 -12.99
N THR A 606 -9.21 27.73 -12.82
CA THR A 606 -9.76 26.65 -12.00
C THR A 606 -10.27 25.51 -12.88
N GLN A 607 -9.49 24.43 -12.97
CA GLN A 607 -9.93 23.18 -13.61
C GLN A 607 -11.20 22.65 -12.91
N ARG A 608 -12.34 22.58 -13.61
CA ARG A 608 -13.60 22.05 -13.07
C ARG A 608 -13.63 20.52 -13.12
N THR A 609 -13.53 19.89 -11.95
CA THR A 609 -13.81 18.47 -11.72
C THR A 609 -15.20 18.34 -11.16
N ILE A 610 -16.10 17.61 -11.81
CA ILE A 610 -17.49 17.47 -11.38
C ILE A 610 -17.84 15.99 -11.20
N TYR A 611 -18.18 15.58 -9.98
CA TYR A 611 -18.80 14.29 -9.70
C TYR A 611 -20.20 14.28 -10.31
N ILE A 612 -20.56 13.15 -10.90
CA ILE A 612 -21.87 12.90 -11.49
C ILE A 612 -22.38 11.53 -11.03
N ASP A 613 -23.67 11.28 -11.21
CA ASP A 613 -24.33 10.01 -10.90
C ASP A 613 -24.25 9.59 -9.42
N TYR A 614 -25.18 10.11 -8.62
CA TYR A 614 -25.22 9.85 -7.17
C TYR A 614 -26.19 8.75 -6.76
N GLU A 615 -26.66 7.93 -7.71
CA GLU A 615 -27.76 6.98 -7.48
C GLU A 615 -27.44 5.86 -6.47
N VAL A 616 -26.15 5.65 -6.17
CA VAL A 616 -25.67 4.71 -5.14
C VAL A 616 -24.92 5.37 -3.99
N SER A 617 -24.87 6.70 -3.96
CA SER A 617 -24.21 7.40 -2.86
C SER A 617 -24.97 7.18 -1.55
N GLY A 618 -24.24 6.92 -0.47
CA GLY A 618 -24.83 6.51 0.80
C GLY A 618 -23.79 6.04 1.80
N TYR A 619 -24.27 5.51 2.93
CA TYR A 619 -23.42 4.87 3.93
C TYR A 619 -23.19 3.42 3.55
N HIS A 620 -21.93 3.03 3.36
CA HIS A 620 -21.51 1.68 2.99
C HIS A 620 -20.09 1.43 3.52
N ASN A 621 -19.63 0.18 3.43
CA ASN A 621 -18.27 -0.13 3.85
C ASN A 621 -17.23 0.55 2.92
N PRO A 622 -16.25 1.29 3.45
CA PRO A 622 -15.27 2.03 2.63
C PRO A 622 -14.48 1.17 1.63
N PHE A 623 -14.19 -0.08 1.98
CA PHE A 623 -13.47 -1.00 1.10
C PHE A 623 -14.34 -1.51 -0.04
N LEU A 624 -15.63 -1.70 0.22
CA LEU A 624 -16.63 -2.02 -0.81
C LEU A 624 -16.86 -0.84 -1.77
N ASP A 625 -16.89 0.38 -1.24
CA ASP A 625 -17.00 1.61 -2.03
C ASP A 625 -15.84 1.80 -3.01
N MET A 626 -14.62 1.58 -2.52
CA MET A 626 -13.40 1.79 -3.29
C MET A 626 -13.15 0.72 -4.35
N ALA A 627 -13.69 -0.50 -4.21
CA ALA A 627 -13.35 -1.62 -5.10
C ALA A 627 -13.64 -1.34 -6.59
N LYS A 628 -14.79 -0.75 -6.92
CA LYS A 628 -15.10 -0.33 -8.30
C LYS A 628 -14.18 0.77 -8.81
N SER A 629 -13.87 1.76 -7.96
CA SER A 629 -12.96 2.86 -8.31
C SER A 629 -11.55 2.33 -8.60
N ILE A 630 -11.07 1.37 -7.82
CA ILE A 630 -9.78 0.72 -8.03
C ILE A 630 -9.81 -0.11 -9.30
N TYR A 631 -10.78 -1.02 -9.46
CA TYR A 631 -10.77 -1.90 -10.64
C TYR A 631 -10.95 -1.11 -11.95
N ASN A 632 -11.87 -0.15 -12.00
CA ASN A 632 -12.16 0.58 -13.22
C ASN A 632 -11.05 1.56 -13.61
N ASP A 633 -10.36 2.16 -12.63
CA ASP A 633 -9.40 3.24 -12.91
C ASP A 633 -7.94 2.73 -12.85
N ALA A 634 -7.61 1.80 -11.95
CA ALA A 634 -6.26 1.21 -11.84
C ALA A 634 -6.07 0.07 -12.84
N PHE A 635 -6.97 -0.91 -12.85
CA PHE A 635 -6.99 -2.02 -13.82
C PHE A 635 -7.67 -1.62 -15.14
N PHE A 636 -7.60 -0.33 -15.50
CA PHE A 636 -8.17 0.23 -16.72
C PHE A 636 -7.73 -0.57 -17.97
N ASN A 637 -6.45 -0.89 -18.05
CA ASN A 637 -5.87 -1.66 -19.14
C ASN A 637 -6.44 -3.08 -19.28
N VAL A 638 -6.92 -3.68 -18.18
CA VAL A 638 -7.58 -4.99 -18.17
C VAL A 638 -9.06 -4.85 -18.50
N LEU A 639 -9.75 -3.94 -17.81
CA LEU A 639 -11.19 -3.77 -17.95
C LEU A 639 -11.58 -3.22 -19.34
N TYR A 640 -10.74 -2.37 -19.93
CA TYR A 640 -10.95 -1.72 -21.23
C TYR A 640 -10.14 -2.34 -22.37
N ALA A 641 -9.54 -3.51 -22.16
CA ALA A 641 -8.73 -4.18 -23.18
C ALA A 641 -9.47 -4.39 -24.51
N ASP A 642 -10.79 -4.58 -24.46
CA ASP A 642 -11.66 -4.73 -25.62
C ASP A 642 -11.73 -3.47 -26.51
N LEU A 643 -11.61 -2.29 -25.89
CA LEU A 643 -11.61 -1.00 -26.59
C LEU A 643 -10.20 -0.55 -26.97
N LEU A 644 -9.19 -1.03 -26.24
CA LEU A 644 -7.78 -0.67 -26.47
C LEU A 644 -7.11 -1.56 -27.52
N SER A 645 -7.65 -2.74 -27.78
CA SER A 645 -7.03 -3.73 -28.68
C SER A 645 -8.09 -4.63 -29.30
N GLU A 646 -7.95 -4.91 -30.60
CA GLU A 646 -8.86 -5.80 -31.33
C GLU A 646 -8.75 -7.26 -30.87
N ASP A 647 -7.54 -7.68 -30.47
CA ASP A 647 -7.24 -9.05 -30.07
C ASP A 647 -5.98 -9.03 -29.17
N ILE A 648 -6.11 -9.53 -27.95
CA ILE A 648 -5.00 -9.66 -27.00
C ILE A 648 -4.48 -11.10 -26.87
N SER A 649 -4.99 -12.03 -27.69
CA SER A 649 -4.56 -13.43 -27.71
C SER A 649 -3.29 -13.70 -28.52
N LYS A 650 -2.94 -12.78 -29.43
CA LYS A 650 -1.78 -12.92 -30.32
C LYS A 650 -0.60 -12.09 -29.82
N SER A 651 0.58 -12.69 -29.81
CA SER A 651 1.85 -12.05 -29.43
C SER A 651 2.34 -10.94 -30.39
N SER A 652 1.53 -10.48 -31.35
CA SER A 652 1.95 -9.45 -32.31
C SER A 652 1.85 -8.04 -31.70
N PRO A 653 2.96 -7.32 -31.47
CA PRO A 653 2.97 -6.08 -30.69
C PRO A 653 2.38 -4.87 -31.41
N THR A 654 2.10 -4.94 -32.71
CA THR A 654 1.96 -3.74 -33.54
C THR A 654 0.71 -2.91 -33.26
N ASN A 655 -0.31 -3.46 -32.59
CA ASN A 655 -1.57 -2.76 -32.29
C ASN A 655 -2.15 -3.00 -30.87
N ASN A 656 -1.44 -3.71 -29.98
CA ASN A 656 -1.95 -3.98 -28.63
C ASN A 656 -1.64 -2.80 -27.69
N ARG A 657 -2.64 -1.96 -27.42
CA ARG A 657 -2.54 -0.80 -26.52
C ARG A 657 -2.99 -1.10 -25.09
N SER A 658 -3.53 -2.29 -24.83
CA SER A 658 -3.87 -2.70 -23.47
C SER A 658 -2.62 -3.01 -22.64
N GLY A 659 -1.52 -3.41 -23.28
CA GLY A 659 -0.34 -3.89 -22.55
C GLY A 659 -0.54 -5.26 -21.90
N ALA A 660 -1.64 -5.95 -22.20
CA ALA A 660 -1.95 -7.28 -21.71
C ALA A 660 -1.92 -8.30 -22.86
N THR A 661 -1.39 -9.50 -22.60
CA THR A 661 -1.53 -10.66 -23.49
C THR A 661 -2.15 -11.80 -22.71
N VAL A 662 -2.93 -12.66 -23.38
CA VAL A 662 -3.57 -13.80 -22.73
C VAL A 662 -3.74 -14.98 -23.68
N SER A 663 -3.39 -16.17 -23.26
CA SER A 663 -3.76 -17.43 -23.91
C SER A 663 -4.57 -18.28 -22.95
N TRP A 664 -5.48 -19.09 -23.48
CA TRP A 664 -6.29 -19.98 -22.66
C TRP A 664 -6.59 -21.28 -23.40
N ASP A 665 -6.73 -22.35 -22.63
CA ASP A 665 -7.18 -23.65 -23.10
C ASP A 665 -8.25 -24.19 -22.14
N VAL A 666 -9.43 -24.48 -22.68
CA VAL A 666 -10.54 -25.07 -21.92
C VAL A 666 -10.59 -26.56 -22.20
N LEU A 667 -10.10 -27.36 -21.25
CA LEU A 667 -10.09 -28.81 -21.29
C LEU A 667 -11.22 -29.38 -20.40
N PRO A 668 -11.58 -30.67 -20.53
CA PRO A 668 -12.64 -31.27 -19.71
C PRO A 668 -12.41 -31.13 -18.20
N ASP A 669 -11.15 -31.21 -17.77
CA ASP A 669 -10.76 -31.34 -16.37
C ASP A 669 -9.95 -30.13 -15.85
N VAL A 670 -9.61 -29.17 -16.71
CA VAL A 670 -8.84 -27.96 -16.34
C VAL A 670 -9.10 -26.82 -17.32
N ILE A 671 -9.12 -25.59 -16.82
CA ILE A 671 -9.05 -24.37 -17.62
C ILE A 671 -7.67 -23.75 -17.34
N ASP A 672 -6.81 -23.77 -18.36
CA ASP A 672 -5.47 -23.16 -18.31
C ASP A 672 -5.53 -21.76 -18.91
N ILE A 673 -4.98 -20.77 -18.20
CA ILE A 673 -4.93 -19.37 -18.62
C ILE A 673 -3.53 -18.86 -18.35
N ASN A 674 -2.86 -18.33 -19.37
CA ASN A 674 -1.58 -17.65 -19.19
C ASN A 674 -1.72 -16.22 -19.66
N TYR A 675 -1.31 -15.25 -18.86
CA TYR A 675 -1.39 -13.85 -19.18
C TYR A 675 -0.15 -13.08 -18.72
N GLU A 676 0.21 -12.06 -19.50
CA GLU A 676 1.13 -11.01 -19.07
C GLU A 676 0.36 -9.70 -18.99
N LEU A 677 0.63 -8.89 -17.96
CA LEU A 677 0.00 -7.60 -17.78
C LEU A 677 1.05 -6.53 -17.54
N ARG A 678 1.06 -5.50 -18.38
CA ARG A 678 1.86 -4.28 -18.18
C ARG A 678 0.92 -3.09 -18.08
N VAL A 679 0.94 -2.44 -16.92
CA VAL A 679 0.19 -1.21 -16.69
C VAL A 679 1.09 0.00 -16.92
N ASP A 680 0.54 1.04 -17.55
CA ASP A 680 1.23 2.29 -17.86
C ASP A 680 1.45 3.15 -16.61
N THR A 681 2.31 4.17 -16.72
CA THR A 681 2.64 5.09 -15.61
C THR A 681 1.40 5.78 -15.04
N ILE A 682 0.42 6.10 -15.88
CA ILE A 682 -0.86 6.71 -15.46
C ILE A 682 -1.63 5.74 -14.58
N GLY A 683 -1.80 4.48 -15.01
CA GLY A 683 -2.49 3.44 -14.24
C GLY A 683 -1.81 3.15 -12.90
N LYS A 684 -0.49 3.02 -12.90
CA LYS A 684 0.29 2.84 -11.65
C LYS A 684 0.11 4.01 -10.70
N SER A 685 0.27 5.25 -11.19
CA SER A 685 0.15 6.45 -10.35
C SER A 685 -1.26 6.61 -9.77
N VAL A 686 -2.29 6.33 -10.57
CA VAL A 686 -3.70 6.37 -10.11
C VAL A 686 -3.97 5.27 -9.09
N ALA A 687 -3.43 4.06 -9.31
CA ALA A 687 -3.57 2.94 -8.38
C ALA A 687 -2.94 3.27 -7.02
N ILE A 688 -1.67 3.68 -7.02
CA ILE A 688 -0.92 3.96 -5.80
C ILE A 688 -1.56 5.12 -5.05
N ALA A 689 -2.00 6.20 -5.71
CA ALA A 689 -2.69 7.30 -5.04
C ALA A 689 -3.93 6.82 -4.24
N LYS A 690 -4.73 5.91 -4.79
CA LYS A 690 -5.90 5.33 -4.10
C LYS A 690 -5.51 4.42 -2.94
N LEU A 691 -4.50 3.59 -3.19
CA LEU A 691 -4.03 2.60 -2.22
C LEU A 691 -3.37 3.30 -1.03
N GLU A 692 -2.52 4.29 -1.30
CA GLU A 692 -1.72 5.02 -0.32
C GLU A 692 -2.51 6.11 0.41
N TYR A 693 -3.34 6.88 -0.30
CA TYR A 693 -4.02 8.05 0.30
C TYR A 693 -5.49 7.84 0.62
N VAL A 694 -6.03 6.64 0.39
CA VAL A 694 -7.38 6.30 0.84
C VAL A 694 -7.36 4.99 1.61
N LEU A 695 -7.00 3.88 0.96
CA LEU A 695 -7.15 2.57 1.59
C LEU A 695 -6.20 2.34 2.77
N LEU A 696 -4.93 2.74 2.65
CA LEU A 696 -3.95 2.57 3.72
C LEU A 696 -4.37 3.33 5.01
N PRO A 697 -4.71 4.63 4.96
CA PRO A 697 -5.27 5.34 6.11
C PRO A 697 -6.52 4.66 6.68
N MET A 698 -7.44 4.19 5.83
CA MET A 698 -8.64 3.48 6.29
C MET A 698 -8.30 2.15 6.97
N PHE A 699 -7.29 1.42 6.47
CA PHE A 699 -6.79 0.21 7.11
C PHE A 699 -6.17 0.51 8.47
N GLU A 700 -5.36 1.58 8.57
CA GLU A 700 -4.76 2.02 9.83
C GLU A 700 -5.84 2.39 10.85
N MET A 701 -6.87 3.15 10.45
CA MET A 701 -8.02 3.46 11.29
C MET A 701 -8.72 2.21 11.81
N MET A 702 -8.98 1.25 10.93
CA MET A 702 -9.62 -0.01 11.32
C MET A 702 -8.73 -0.84 12.23
N ASN A 703 -7.42 -0.91 11.95
CA ASN A 703 -6.48 -1.69 12.74
C ASN A 703 -6.28 -1.09 14.14
N GLN A 704 -6.31 0.25 14.26
CA GLN A 704 -6.30 0.95 15.55
C GLN A 704 -7.56 0.64 16.38
N HIS A 705 -8.71 0.43 15.73
CA HIS A 705 -9.96 0.08 16.39
C HIS A 705 -10.04 -1.42 16.73
N ASP A 706 -9.85 -2.29 15.74
CA ASP A 706 -9.82 -3.75 15.86
C ASP A 706 -9.10 -4.41 14.66
N SER A 707 -7.96 -5.05 14.93
CA SER A 707 -7.19 -5.82 13.95
C SER A 707 -7.98 -6.88 13.17
N GLN A 708 -9.02 -7.48 13.76
CA GLN A 708 -9.88 -8.45 13.06
C GLN A 708 -10.76 -7.76 12.02
N MET A 709 -11.25 -6.54 12.30
CA MET A 709 -12.00 -5.75 11.34
C MET A 709 -11.15 -5.40 10.12
N ALA A 710 -9.89 -5.00 10.32
CA ALA A 710 -8.98 -4.71 9.22
C ALA A 710 -8.77 -5.94 8.31
N SER A 711 -8.54 -7.13 8.91
CA SER A 711 -8.41 -8.37 8.15
C SER A 711 -9.69 -8.73 7.38
N HIS A 712 -10.87 -8.54 7.98
CA HIS A 712 -12.14 -8.81 7.30
C HIS A 712 -12.44 -7.79 6.19
N SER A 713 -12.06 -6.54 6.36
CA SER A 713 -12.15 -5.51 5.32
C SER A 713 -11.27 -5.81 4.11
N LEU A 714 -10.10 -6.41 4.32
CA LEU A 714 -9.25 -6.90 3.24
C LEU A 714 -9.94 -8.05 2.46
N ASP A 715 -10.58 -8.97 3.17
CA ASP A 715 -11.36 -10.06 2.59
C ASP A 715 -12.55 -9.53 1.76
N VAL A 716 -13.22 -8.48 2.25
CA VAL A 716 -14.29 -7.78 1.51
C VAL A 716 -13.73 -7.09 0.26
N LEU A 717 -12.63 -6.35 0.36
CA LEU A 717 -12.00 -5.70 -0.79
C LEU A 717 -11.63 -6.72 -1.88
N SER A 718 -10.96 -7.82 -1.50
CA SER A 718 -10.54 -8.87 -2.44
C SER A 718 -11.74 -9.49 -3.17
N SER A 719 -12.82 -9.78 -2.44
CA SER A 719 -14.04 -10.35 -3.02
C SER A 719 -14.81 -9.35 -3.89
N ALA A 720 -14.81 -8.07 -3.50
CA ALA A 720 -15.42 -7.00 -4.28
C ALA A 720 -14.65 -6.75 -5.59
N LEU A 721 -13.31 -6.79 -5.57
CA LEU A 721 -12.47 -6.68 -6.77
C LEU A 721 -12.67 -7.86 -7.72
N PHE A 722 -12.79 -9.09 -7.19
CA PHE A 722 -13.19 -10.26 -7.98
C PHE A 722 -14.54 -10.07 -8.67
N ALA A 723 -15.55 -9.60 -7.93
CA ALA A 723 -16.86 -9.30 -8.49
C ALA A 723 -16.78 -8.19 -9.55
N CYS A 724 -15.95 -7.17 -9.34
CA CYS A 724 -15.69 -6.13 -10.34
C CYS A 724 -15.12 -6.71 -11.65
N ALA A 725 -14.14 -7.60 -11.54
CA ALA A 725 -13.47 -8.22 -12.68
C ALA A 725 -14.44 -8.99 -13.58
N LEU A 726 -15.31 -9.82 -13.00
CA LEU A 726 -16.17 -10.70 -13.78
C LEU A 726 -17.57 -10.16 -14.08
N LEU A 727 -18.10 -9.24 -13.26
CA LEU A 727 -19.53 -8.90 -13.28
C LEU A 727 -19.81 -7.44 -13.66
N SER A 728 -18.78 -6.61 -13.83
CA SER A 728 -18.95 -5.20 -14.22
C SER A 728 -19.25 -5.01 -15.69
N ARG A 729 -18.52 -5.70 -16.57
CA ARG A 729 -18.65 -5.60 -18.03
C ARG A 729 -18.93 -6.94 -18.67
N ASN A 730 -19.66 -6.90 -19.79
CA ASN A 730 -19.97 -8.07 -20.58
C ASN A 730 -18.93 -8.24 -21.68
N PHE A 731 -18.21 -9.36 -21.68
CA PHE A 731 -17.17 -9.69 -22.66
C PHE A 731 -17.56 -10.88 -23.55
N ARG A 732 -18.86 -11.13 -23.74
CA ARG A 732 -19.36 -12.26 -24.54
C ARG A 732 -18.77 -12.36 -25.96
N GLU A 733 -18.41 -11.23 -26.57
CA GLU A 733 -17.83 -11.17 -27.92
C GLU A 733 -16.29 -11.14 -27.91
N ARG A 734 -15.68 -11.15 -26.72
CA ARG A 734 -14.25 -10.96 -26.48
C ARG A 734 -13.74 -12.00 -25.48
N PRO A 735 -13.63 -13.28 -25.90
CA PRO A 735 -13.18 -14.36 -25.00
C PRO A 735 -11.79 -14.09 -24.43
N ASP A 736 -10.91 -13.46 -25.21
CA ASP A 736 -9.60 -13.01 -24.76
C ASP A 736 -9.70 -12.08 -23.53
N VAL A 737 -10.53 -11.04 -23.60
CA VAL A 737 -10.73 -10.10 -22.48
C VAL A 737 -11.49 -10.75 -21.32
N PHE A 738 -12.41 -11.68 -21.60
CA PHE A 738 -13.07 -12.48 -20.57
C PHE A 738 -12.07 -13.30 -19.75
N PHE A 739 -11.18 -14.07 -20.39
CA PHE A 739 -10.19 -14.90 -19.69
C PHE A 739 -9.14 -14.07 -18.97
N LEU A 740 -8.75 -12.90 -19.51
CA LEU A 740 -7.88 -11.97 -18.80
C LEU A 740 -8.53 -11.49 -17.49
N ASN A 741 -9.79 -11.04 -17.54
CA ASN A 741 -10.51 -10.59 -16.34
C ASN A 741 -10.78 -11.73 -15.36
N LEU A 742 -11.03 -12.95 -15.84
CA LEU A 742 -11.15 -14.14 -15.00
C LEU A 742 -9.86 -14.42 -14.24
N ALA A 743 -8.73 -14.49 -14.94
CA ALA A 743 -7.43 -14.74 -14.33
C ALA A 743 -7.07 -13.68 -13.29
N VAL A 744 -7.14 -12.40 -13.68
CA VAL A 744 -6.84 -11.27 -12.77
C VAL A 744 -7.80 -11.25 -11.58
N GLY A 745 -9.10 -11.49 -11.80
CA GLY A 745 -10.09 -11.55 -10.73
C GLY A 745 -9.83 -12.66 -9.71
N VAL A 746 -9.51 -13.87 -10.18
CA VAL A 746 -9.22 -15.03 -9.31
C VAL A 746 -7.94 -14.80 -8.50
N ARG A 747 -6.90 -14.25 -9.11
CA ARG A 747 -5.68 -13.86 -8.39
C ARG A 747 -5.98 -12.77 -7.36
N LEU A 748 -6.76 -11.74 -7.70
CA LEU A 748 -7.18 -10.71 -6.73
C LEU A 748 -7.98 -11.28 -5.55
N ALA A 749 -8.79 -12.33 -5.77
CA ALA A 749 -9.55 -12.99 -4.70
C ALA A 749 -8.68 -13.82 -3.73
N THR A 750 -7.49 -14.24 -4.18
CA THR A 750 -6.66 -15.25 -3.50
C THR A 750 -5.37 -14.66 -2.95
N GLU A 751 -4.75 -13.77 -3.72
CA GLU A 751 -3.41 -13.22 -3.54
C GLU A 751 -3.37 -11.73 -3.95
N MET A 752 -4.34 -10.96 -3.48
CA MET A 752 -4.48 -9.53 -3.80
C MET A 752 -3.18 -8.73 -3.63
N LYS A 753 -2.43 -8.98 -2.54
CA LYS A 753 -1.17 -8.28 -2.27
C LYS A 753 -0.15 -8.49 -3.37
N ASP A 754 0.00 -9.73 -3.83
CA ASP A 754 0.97 -10.11 -4.86
C ASP A 754 0.55 -9.48 -6.20
N VAL A 755 -0.73 -9.52 -6.55
CA VAL A 755 -1.24 -8.84 -7.76
C VAL A 755 -0.99 -7.34 -7.72
N LEU A 756 -1.27 -6.66 -6.60
CA LEU A 756 -1.05 -5.22 -6.46
C LEU A 756 0.44 -4.86 -6.51
N SER A 757 1.30 -5.68 -5.91
CA SER A 757 2.75 -5.51 -5.95
C SER A 757 3.32 -5.75 -7.34
N GLU A 758 2.98 -6.86 -8.00
CA GLU A 758 3.42 -7.18 -9.36
C GLU A 758 2.93 -6.15 -10.39
N THR A 759 1.67 -5.73 -10.28
CA THR A 759 1.02 -4.87 -11.29
C THR A 759 1.42 -3.40 -11.12
N PHE A 760 1.45 -2.91 -9.88
CA PHE A 760 1.62 -1.48 -9.58
C PHE A 760 2.92 -1.15 -8.84
N GLY A 761 3.63 -2.13 -8.29
CA GLY A 761 4.79 -1.92 -7.42
C GLY A 761 4.42 -1.56 -5.98
N TRP A 762 3.16 -1.78 -5.55
CA TRP A 762 2.71 -1.37 -4.22
C TRP A 762 2.79 -2.51 -3.19
N GLY A 763 3.63 -2.35 -2.15
CA GLY A 763 3.88 -3.37 -1.12
C GLY A 763 3.32 -3.09 0.28
N ALA A 764 2.72 -1.92 0.51
CA ALA A 764 2.50 -1.30 1.83
C ALA A 764 1.29 -1.83 2.64
N LEU A 765 0.82 -3.06 2.44
CA LEU A 765 -0.29 -3.62 3.22
C LEU A 765 0.15 -3.96 4.66
N PRO A 766 -0.39 -3.29 5.70
CA PRO A 766 -0.05 -3.58 7.09
C PRO A 766 -0.81 -4.82 7.57
N MET A 767 -0.09 -5.87 7.96
CA MET A 767 -0.64 -6.94 8.79
C MET A 767 0.16 -6.98 10.09
N ALA A 768 -0.58 -7.07 11.19
CA ALA A 768 -0.15 -6.87 12.58
C ALA A 768 1.27 -7.33 12.94
N ASP A 769 2.13 -6.33 13.18
CA ASP A 769 3.11 -6.24 14.27
C ASP A 769 3.26 -4.74 14.62
N ILE A 770 3.00 -4.35 15.87
CA ILE A 770 3.17 -2.98 16.43
C ILE A 770 4.53 -2.93 17.14
N PRO A 771 5.21 -1.78 17.34
CA PRO A 771 5.51 -0.64 16.50
C PRO A 771 7.03 -0.56 16.26
N ASN A 772 7.46 -0.47 15.01
CA ASN A 772 8.63 0.33 14.67
C ASN A 772 8.24 1.15 13.45
N ILE A 773 8.68 2.40 13.44
CA ILE A 773 8.44 3.36 12.38
C ILE A 773 8.96 2.73 11.08
N TYR A 774 8.07 2.16 10.26
CA TYR A 774 8.39 1.65 8.94
C TYR A 774 8.01 2.72 7.93
N THR A 775 8.99 3.51 7.54
CA THR A 775 9.00 4.25 6.28
C THR A 775 9.42 3.27 5.19
N GLY A 776 8.48 2.53 4.62
CA GLY A 776 8.79 1.62 3.51
C GLY A 776 9.17 2.40 2.26
N SER A 777 10.44 2.36 1.87
CA SER A 777 10.91 2.69 0.52
C SER A 777 10.22 1.76 -0.50
N LEU A 778 9.65 2.34 -1.56
CA LEU A 778 9.22 1.60 -2.75
C LEU A 778 10.47 1.29 -3.57
N ASP A 779 11.19 0.22 -3.23
CA ASP A 779 12.40 -0.17 -3.98
C ASP A 779 12.11 -0.37 -5.47
N GLY A 780 12.70 0.50 -6.30
CA GLY A 780 13.09 0.22 -7.69
C GLY A 780 11.95 0.02 -8.70
N LEU A 781 11.11 1.02 -8.91
CA LEU A 781 10.15 1.07 -10.01
C LEU A 781 10.86 1.36 -11.36
N GLU A 782 11.47 0.37 -12.02
CA GLU A 782 11.93 0.56 -13.42
C GLU A 782 10.72 0.72 -14.36
N LEU A 783 10.49 1.97 -14.79
CA LEU A 783 9.38 2.36 -15.67
C LEU A 783 9.74 2.12 -17.15
N GLN A 784 9.22 1.05 -17.73
CA GLN A 784 9.28 0.81 -19.18
C GLN A 784 8.15 1.54 -19.92
N LEU A 785 8.51 2.39 -20.89
CA LEU A 785 7.61 2.96 -21.87
C LEU A 785 7.09 1.86 -22.82
N LEU A 786 5.79 1.84 -23.12
CA LEU A 786 5.30 1.07 -24.27
C LEU A 786 5.87 1.71 -25.55
N PRO A 787 6.58 0.96 -26.42
CA PRO A 787 7.29 1.55 -27.55
C PRO A 787 6.33 2.08 -28.62
N ARG A 788 6.62 3.28 -29.16
CA ARG A 788 6.16 3.68 -30.50
C ARG A 788 6.99 2.90 -31.53
N ALA A 789 6.32 2.38 -32.56
CA ALA A 789 6.92 1.49 -33.55
C ALA A 789 8.17 2.09 -34.23
N THR A 790 9.34 1.45 -34.07
CA THR A 790 10.23 1.03 -35.15
C THR A 790 11.33 0.04 -34.68
N GLU A 791 11.49 -1.00 -35.50
CA GLU A 791 12.61 -1.95 -35.75
C GLU A 791 13.35 -2.70 -34.63
N ASN A 792 13.01 -4.01 -34.61
CA ASN A 792 13.77 -5.21 -34.24
C ASN A 792 15.30 -5.13 -34.06
N LYS A 793 15.77 -5.76 -32.97
CA LYS A 793 16.82 -6.81 -32.99
C LYS A 793 16.74 -7.69 -31.74
N SER A 794 17.04 -8.98 -31.94
CA SER A 794 16.75 -10.10 -31.04
C SER A 794 17.96 -10.61 -30.23
N SER A 795 17.64 -11.10 -29.03
CA SER A 795 18.26 -12.20 -28.24
C SER A 795 19.56 -11.94 -27.45
N PRO A 796 19.91 -12.78 -26.45
CA PRO A 796 19.26 -12.88 -25.14
C PRO A 796 20.25 -12.91 -23.95
N THR A 797 19.70 -12.89 -22.73
CA THR A 797 20.27 -13.27 -21.40
C THR A 797 21.46 -12.48 -20.86
N GLN A 798 21.29 -11.86 -19.67
CA GLN A 798 21.76 -12.38 -18.36
C GLN A 798 21.72 -11.25 -17.30
N TRP A 799 20.98 -11.44 -16.20
CA TRP A 799 21.09 -10.58 -15.01
C TRP A 799 21.41 -11.47 -13.79
N GLN A 800 22.57 -11.21 -13.18
CA GLN A 800 22.92 -11.53 -11.80
C GLN A 800 22.50 -10.32 -10.95
N GLY A 801 21.73 -10.52 -9.87
CA GLY A 801 22.21 -10.46 -8.48
C GLY A 801 21.77 -9.12 -7.86
N ASP A 802 21.12 -9.01 -6.70
CA ASP A 802 20.95 -9.93 -5.58
C ASP A 802 19.60 -9.61 -4.88
N LEU A 803 18.72 -10.61 -4.79
CA LEU A 803 17.58 -10.64 -3.88
C LEU A 803 17.82 -11.80 -2.92
N ASP A 804 17.59 -11.55 -1.64
CA ASP A 804 17.95 -12.40 -0.51
C ASP A 804 17.71 -13.89 -0.80
N THR A 805 18.84 -14.58 -0.96
CA THR A 805 18.98 -15.83 -1.69
C THR A 805 18.28 -17.00 -0.99
N ASP A 806 17.89 -16.83 0.27
CA ASP A 806 17.25 -17.88 1.06
C ASP A 806 15.74 -18.04 0.79
N PHE A 807 15.04 -17.02 0.27
CA PHE A 807 13.60 -17.12 -0.06
C PHE A 807 13.37 -17.59 -1.50
N LEU A 808 14.14 -17.08 -2.46
CA LEU A 808 14.09 -17.54 -3.85
C LEU A 808 14.69 -18.95 -4.03
N ALA A 809 15.73 -19.33 -3.28
CA ALA A 809 16.23 -20.72 -3.30
C ALA A 809 15.22 -21.72 -2.72
N PHE A 810 14.28 -21.28 -1.87
CA PHE A 810 13.17 -22.10 -1.40
C PHE A 810 12.12 -22.34 -2.50
N LEU A 811 11.86 -21.36 -3.37
CA LEU A 811 10.89 -21.47 -4.45
C LEU A 811 11.37 -22.37 -5.61
N PHE A 812 12.68 -22.49 -5.84
CA PHE A 812 13.25 -23.16 -7.03
C PHE A 812 13.95 -24.50 -6.78
N SER A 813 13.70 -25.18 -5.66
CA SER A 813 14.43 -26.43 -5.37
C SER A 813 13.55 -27.64 -5.04
N SER A 814 12.23 -27.53 -5.23
CA SER A 814 11.38 -28.70 -5.46
C SER A 814 10.78 -28.61 -6.85
N ASP A 815 10.84 -29.69 -7.62
CA ASP A 815 10.20 -29.83 -8.95
C ASP A 815 8.65 -29.86 -8.88
N LEU A 816 8.06 -29.40 -7.79
CA LEU A 816 6.62 -29.36 -7.49
C LEU A 816 6.20 -27.92 -7.18
N LEU A 817 5.11 -27.44 -7.77
CA LEU A 817 4.58 -26.10 -7.55
C LEU A 817 4.11 -25.95 -6.08
N PRO A 818 4.14 -24.75 -5.49
CA PRO A 818 3.67 -24.51 -4.11
C PRO A 818 2.26 -25.07 -3.81
N ASP A 819 1.38 -25.09 -4.82
CA ASP A 819 0.03 -25.68 -4.71
C ASP A 819 0.04 -27.20 -4.72
N ASP A 820 0.97 -27.84 -5.44
CA ASP A 820 1.14 -29.31 -5.44
C ASP A 820 1.61 -29.80 -4.07
N VAL A 821 2.50 -29.03 -3.43
CA VAL A 821 2.97 -29.27 -2.07
C VAL A 821 1.81 -29.18 -1.08
N PHE A 822 0.98 -28.14 -1.23
CA PHE A 822 -0.19 -27.92 -0.39
C PHE A 822 -1.27 -29.00 -0.62
N LEU A 823 -1.55 -29.34 -1.88
CA LEU A 823 -2.51 -30.38 -2.27
C LEU A 823 -2.07 -31.78 -1.81
N LYS A 824 -0.78 -32.13 -1.95
CA LYS A 824 -0.26 -33.40 -1.42
C LYS A 824 -0.42 -33.47 0.10
N ARG A 825 -0.03 -32.42 0.84
CA ARG A 825 -0.20 -32.35 2.30
C ARG A 825 -1.66 -32.41 2.73
N ALA A 826 -2.55 -31.78 1.95
CA ALA A 826 -3.97 -31.87 2.16
C ALA A 826 -4.54 -33.27 1.91
N GLY A 827 -4.04 -33.98 0.91
CA GLY A 827 -4.39 -35.38 0.65
C GLY A 827 -3.98 -36.33 1.78
N GLU A 828 -2.81 -36.13 2.39
CA GLU A 828 -2.38 -36.91 3.56
C GLU A 828 -3.20 -36.55 4.81
N THR A 829 -3.48 -35.25 4.98
CA THR A 829 -4.38 -34.74 6.03
C THR A 829 -5.80 -35.27 5.88
N TYR A 830 -6.29 -35.47 4.64
CA TYR A 830 -7.63 -35.92 4.33
C TYR A 830 -7.95 -37.28 4.99
N GLN A 831 -7.03 -38.24 4.92
CA GLN A 831 -7.20 -39.55 5.53
C GLN A 831 -7.30 -39.46 7.05
N LEU A 832 -6.48 -38.59 7.66
CA LEU A 832 -6.56 -38.31 9.10
C LEU A 832 -7.89 -37.63 9.46
N GLN A 833 -8.30 -36.61 8.71
CA GLN A 833 -9.52 -35.86 9.00
C GLN A 833 -10.78 -36.73 8.92
N GLN A 834 -10.88 -37.67 7.98
CA GLN A 834 -12.02 -38.60 7.94
C GLN A 834 -12.18 -39.43 9.23
N ARG A 835 -11.08 -39.76 9.92
CA ARG A 835 -11.13 -40.57 11.15
C ARG A 835 -11.49 -39.77 12.39
N PHE A 836 -11.01 -38.53 12.49
CA PHE A 836 -11.15 -37.68 13.68
C PHE A 836 -12.32 -36.69 13.61
N SER A 837 -12.80 -36.41 12.40
CA SER A 837 -13.89 -35.47 12.20
C SER A 837 -15.19 -35.98 12.81
N LYS A 838 -15.90 -35.07 13.47
CA LYS A 838 -17.27 -35.31 13.94
C LYS A 838 -18.31 -35.40 12.81
N THR A 839 -17.90 -35.15 11.57
CA THR A 839 -18.73 -35.20 10.37
C THR A 839 -18.28 -36.36 9.48
N GLU A 840 -19.17 -37.32 9.19
CA GLU A 840 -18.81 -38.58 8.48
C GLU A 840 -18.33 -38.39 7.03
N LYS A 841 -18.68 -37.28 6.35
CA LYS A 841 -18.28 -36.97 4.96
C LYS A 841 -18.09 -35.47 4.76
N GLU A 842 -16.85 -35.02 4.75
CA GLU A 842 -16.51 -33.62 4.49
C GLU A 842 -15.88 -33.46 3.11
N SER A 843 -16.21 -32.37 2.43
CA SER A 843 -15.63 -32.06 1.12
C SER A 843 -14.16 -31.68 1.26
N GLU A 844 -13.37 -32.02 0.25
CA GLU A 844 -11.94 -31.66 0.15
C GLU A 844 -11.72 -30.15 0.31
N GLY A 845 -12.58 -29.31 -0.27
CA GLY A 845 -12.55 -27.85 -0.09
C GLY A 845 -12.77 -27.39 1.37
N THR A 846 -13.54 -28.13 2.17
CA THR A 846 -13.72 -27.81 3.60
C THR A 846 -12.47 -28.13 4.41
N ILE A 847 -11.81 -29.23 4.07
CA ILE A 847 -10.55 -29.70 4.66
C ILE A 847 -9.43 -28.71 4.34
N MET A 848 -9.33 -28.30 3.07
CA MET A 848 -8.40 -27.26 2.60
C MET A 848 -8.57 -25.94 3.35
N ARG A 849 -9.81 -25.47 3.50
CA ARG A 849 -10.11 -24.26 4.28
C ARG A 849 -9.63 -24.36 5.73
N ARG A 850 -9.76 -25.53 6.36
CA ARG A 850 -9.27 -25.75 7.74
C ARG A 850 -7.76 -25.82 7.83
N ILE A 851 -7.07 -26.41 6.85
CA ILE A 851 -5.59 -26.38 6.79
C ILE A 851 -5.11 -24.93 6.64
N SER A 852 -5.70 -24.17 5.72
CA SER A 852 -5.39 -22.74 5.55
C SER A 852 -5.72 -21.92 6.80
N LYS A 853 -6.83 -22.21 7.48
CA LYS A 853 -7.18 -21.57 8.75
C LYS A 853 -6.17 -21.92 9.84
N ALA A 854 -5.80 -23.19 9.98
CA ALA A 854 -4.82 -23.65 10.96
C ALA A 854 -3.43 -23.05 10.71
N ARG A 855 -3.05 -22.86 9.44
CA ARG A 855 -1.83 -22.10 9.08
C ARG A 855 -1.92 -20.66 9.56
N ARG A 856 -3.00 -19.95 9.28
CA ARG A 856 -3.19 -18.56 9.75
C ARG A 856 -3.20 -18.46 11.28
N ASP A 857 -4.02 -19.28 11.94
CA ASP A 857 -4.12 -19.31 13.40
C ASP A 857 -2.77 -19.68 14.04
N GLY A 858 -2.03 -20.62 13.44
CA GLY A 858 -0.70 -21.02 13.88
C GLY A 858 0.35 -19.92 13.69
N MET A 859 0.29 -19.17 12.58
CA MET A 859 1.21 -18.06 12.30
C MET A 859 1.03 -16.93 13.33
N ALA A 860 -0.21 -16.70 13.78
CA ALA A 860 -0.51 -15.75 14.85
C ALA A 860 -0.05 -16.20 16.25
N ILE A 861 0.25 -17.50 16.41
CA ILE A 861 0.82 -18.04 17.65
C ILE A 861 2.34 -17.87 17.64
N SER A 862 3.01 -18.39 16.60
CA SER A 862 4.44 -18.23 16.36
C SER A 862 4.77 -18.63 14.91
N PRO A 863 5.53 -17.81 14.15
CA PRO A 863 5.77 -18.00 12.72
C PRO A 863 6.87 -19.04 12.41
N HIS A 864 6.83 -20.20 13.07
CA HIS A 864 7.79 -21.28 12.82
C HIS A 864 7.72 -21.77 11.37
N THR A 865 8.86 -22.20 10.82
CA THR A 865 8.94 -22.65 9.43
C THR A 865 7.96 -23.80 9.12
N CYS A 866 7.71 -24.69 10.08
CA CYS A 866 6.74 -25.77 9.94
C CYS A 866 5.28 -25.27 9.79
N ILE A 867 4.96 -24.12 10.37
CA ILE A 867 3.65 -23.46 10.24
C ILE A 867 3.58 -22.70 8.92
N ARG A 868 4.61 -21.88 8.64
CA ARG A 868 4.69 -21.07 7.43
C ARG A 868 4.58 -21.90 6.15
N GLU A 869 5.17 -23.10 6.14
CA GLU A 869 5.20 -24.01 4.98
C GLU A 869 4.04 -25.03 4.99
N SER A 870 3.09 -24.96 5.92
CA SER A 870 2.02 -25.99 6.10
C SER A 870 2.51 -27.40 6.40
N ILE A 871 3.78 -27.59 6.79
CA ILE A 871 4.37 -28.90 7.12
C ILE A 871 3.63 -29.55 8.29
N PHE A 872 3.03 -28.76 9.18
CA PHE A 872 2.20 -29.30 10.27
C PHE A 872 1.05 -30.19 9.80
N ALA A 873 0.62 -30.10 8.54
CA ALA A 873 -0.45 -30.91 7.98
C ALA A 873 0.04 -32.31 7.54
N GLU A 874 1.35 -32.50 7.37
CA GLU A 874 1.99 -33.74 6.94
C GLU A 874 2.35 -34.61 8.16
N PRO A 875 1.77 -35.82 8.32
CA PRO A 875 2.27 -36.77 9.31
C PRO A 875 3.64 -37.29 8.87
N ARG A 876 4.60 -37.32 9.80
CA ARG A 876 6.00 -37.66 9.51
C ARG A 876 6.57 -38.70 10.45
N ILE A 877 5.84 -39.03 11.50
CA ILE A 877 6.21 -40.05 12.47
C ILE A 877 6.38 -41.43 11.83
N ASP A 878 5.62 -41.74 10.77
CA ASP A 878 5.63 -43.01 10.05
C ASP A 878 6.78 -43.17 9.04
N HIS A 879 7.51 -42.09 8.76
CA HIS A 879 8.74 -42.12 7.95
C HIS A 879 9.98 -42.50 8.75
N HIS A 880 9.86 -42.73 10.06
CA HIS A 880 10.99 -43.05 10.93
C HIS A 880 11.23 -44.57 11.02
N PHE A 881 12.49 -45.01 10.93
CA PHE A 881 12.84 -46.45 10.89
C PHE A 881 12.33 -47.28 12.08
N ALA A 882 12.18 -46.66 13.26
CA ALA A 882 11.65 -47.32 14.45
C ALA A 882 10.11 -47.45 14.47
N TYR A 883 9.37 -46.80 13.56
CA TYR A 883 7.91 -46.69 13.61
C TYR A 883 7.20 -48.05 13.64
N SER A 884 7.51 -48.90 12.66
CA SER A 884 6.89 -50.23 12.53
C SER A 884 7.15 -51.13 13.74
N ARG A 885 8.37 -51.09 14.29
CA ARG A 885 8.74 -51.80 15.52
C ARG A 885 7.94 -51.29 16.72
N ILE A 886 7.79 -49.98 16.87
CA ILE A 886 7.04 -49.35 17.97
C ILE A 886 5.55 -49.69 17.87
N LEU A 887 4.99 -49.63 16.67
CA LEU A 887 3.60 -50.01 16.44
C LEU A 887 3.37 -51.49 16.75
N ALA A 888 4.23 -52.39 16.28
CA ALA A 888 4.16 -53.82 16.58
C ALA A 888 4.31 -54.13 18.08
N GLU A 889 5.21 -53.43 18.79
CA GLU A 889 5.32 -53.56 20.25
C GLU A 889 4.02 -53.11 20.96
N SER A 890 3.39 -52.03 20.50
CA SER A 890 2.09 -51.59 21.02
C SER A 890 0.94 -52.50 20.63
N GLU A 891 1.00 -53.18 19.49
CA GLU A 891 -0.01 -54.17 19.10
C GLU A 891 0.03 -55.40 20.01
N ASN A 892 1.24 -55.89 20.31
CA ASN A 892 1.45 -57.01 21.22
C ASN A 892 1.11 -56.68 22.68
N ASP A 893 1.29 -55.42 23.08
CA ASP A 893 0.95 -54.92 24.42
C ASP A 893 0.23 -53.58 24.34
N LYS A 894 -1.11 -53.63 24.34
CA LYS A 894 -1.96 -52.43 24.29
C LYS A 894 -1.89 -51.57 25.56
N SER A 895 -1.14 -51.97 26.60
CA SER A 895 -0.92 -51.16 27.80
C SER A 895 0.25 -50.16 27.68
N LYS A 896 1.03 -50.24 26.59
CA LYS A 896 2.14 -49.32 26.35
C LYS A 896 1.66 -47.87 26.25
N LEU A 897 2.48 -46.96 26.78
CA LEU A 897 2.21 -45.52 26.84
C LEU A 897 3.21 -44.75 25.98
N LEU A 898 2.70 -43.74 25.26
CA LEU A 898 3.48 -42.87 24.40
C LEU A 898 3.34 -41.40 24.82
N VAL A 899 4.43 -40.64 24.72
CA VAL A 899 4.42 -39.19 24.83
C VAL A 899 5.12 -38.57 23.62
N ASP A 900 4.55 -37.51 23.07
CA ASP A 900 5.13 -36.69 22.01
C ASP A 900 5.50 -35.32 22.56
N ALA A 901 6.80 -35.00 22.58
CA ALA A 901 7.35 -33.78 23.17
C ALA A 901 7.66 -32.73 22.12
N GLY A 902 6.88 -31.63 22.14
CA GLY A 902 6.81 -30.61 21.10
C GLY A 902 5.82 -31.01 20.00
N CYS A 903 4.60 -31.39 20.38
CA CYS A 903 3.64 -32.01 19.47
C CYS A 903 2.95 -31.04 18.50
N CYS A 904 3.11 -29.73 18.67
CA CYS A 904 2.45 -28.70 17.86
C CYS A 904 0.92 -28.98 17.79
N MET A 905 0.35 -29.01 16.58
CA MET A 905 -1.08 -29.27 16.34
C MET A 905 -1.47 -30.75 16.51
N GLY A 906 -0.52 -31.65 16.82
CA GLY A 906 -0.77 -33.06 17.14
C GLY A 906 -1.00 -33.98 15.94
N THR A 907 -0.42 -33.67 14.78
CA THR A 907 -0.60 -34.45 13.54
C THR A 907 0.01 -35.84 13.62
N ASP A 908 1.24 -35.94 14.14
CA ASP A 908 1.97 -37.21 14.28
C ASP A 908 1.27 -38.20 15.20
N ILE A 909 0.79 -37.74 16.37
CA ILE A 909 0.04 -38.61 17.29
C ILE A 909 -1.31 -39.05 16.72
N ARG A 910 -1.93 -38.26 15.84
CA ARG A 910 -3.17 -38.66 15.13
C ARG A 910 -2.90 -39.74 14.09
N LYS A 911 -1.71 -39.72 13.45
CA LYS A 911 -1.27 -40.82 12.58
C LYS A 911 -1.07 -42.13 13.35
N MET A 912 -0.45 -42.08 14.52
CA MET A 912 -0.31 -43.27 15.39
C MET A 912 -1.66 -43.90 15.75
N VAL A 913 -2.66 -43.06 16.05
CA VAL A 913 -4.02 -43.54 16.37
C VAL A 913 -4.71 -44.13 15.13
N LEU A 914 -4.55 -43.50 13.96
CA LEU A 914 -5.05 -44.04 12.69
C LEU A 914 -4.50 -45.45 12.44
N ASP A 915 -3.23 -45.67 12.75
CA ASP A 915 -2.55 -46.95 12.54
C ASP A 915 -2.75 -47.97 13.68
N GLY A 916 -3.58 -47.66 14.69
CA GLY A 916 -4.03 -48.64 15.69
C GLY A 916 -3.42 -48.53 17.09
N PHE A 917 -2.71 -47.45 17.40
CA PHE A 917 -2.27 -47.13 18.76
C PHE A 917 -3.46 -46.61 19.61
N PRO A 918 -3.67 -47.09 20.86
CA PRO A 918 -4.78 -46.63 21.68
C PRO A 918 -4.66 -45.13 22.03
N PRO A 919 -5.61 -44.26 21.64
CA PRO A 919 -5.46 -42.81 21.83
C PRO A 919 -5.42 -42.39 23.31
N GLU A 920 -6.10 -43.10 24.20
CA GLU A 920 -6.04 -42.87 25.65
C GLU A 920 -4.63 -43.06 26.23
N ASN A 921 -3.77 -43.79 25.53
CA ASN A 921 -2.40 -44.08 25.96
C ASN A 921 -1.36 -43.11 25.40
N ILE A 922 -1.81 -42.08 24.66
CA ILE A 922 -0.94 -41.04 24.09
C ILE A 922 -1.09 -39.72 24.86
N LEU A 923 0.03 -39.05 25.11
CA LEU A 923 0.09 -37.69 25.64
C LEU A 923 0.88 -36.77 24.70
N GLY A 924 0.27 -35.69 24.23
CA GLY A 924 0.97 -34.59 23.54
C GLY A 924 1.43 -33.52 24.53
N LEU A 925 2.69 -33.11 24.44
CA LEU A 925 3.27 -32.01 25.20
C LEU A 925 3.71 -30.90 24.26
N ASP A 926 3.35 -29.66 24.56
CA ASP A 926 3.89 -28.48 23.87
C ASP A 926 3.95 -27.30 24.83
N ILE A 927 4.85 -26.34 24.59
CA ILE A 927 4.94 -25.13 25.42
C ILE A 927 3.73 -24.22 25.20
N GLU A 928 3.08 -24.33 24.04
CA GLU A 928 2.00 -23.46 23.63
C GLU A 928 0.68 -24.22 23.49
N ASN A 929 -0.25 -23.96 24.41
CA ASN A 929 -1.51 -24.68 24.48
C ASN A 929 -2.49 -24.27 23.38
N ARG A 930 -2.35 -23.08 22.78
CA ARG A 930 -3.19 -22.65 21.66
C ARG A 930 -3.06 -23.60 20.45
N TYR A 931 -1.90 -24.23 20.25
CA TYR A 931 -1.74 -25.22 19.18
C TYR A 931 -2.67 -26.43 19.33
N PHE A 932 -3.06 -26.78 20.54
CA PHE A 932 -4.01 -27.88 20.77
C PHE A 932 -5.39 -27.54 20.21
N ASP A 933 -5.84 -26.29 20.39
CA ASP A 933 -7.13 -25.82 19.88
C ASP A 933 -7.12 -25.65 18.36
N VAL A 934 -5.98 -25.20 17.81
CA VAL A 934 -5.79 -25.15 16.36
C VAL A 934 -5.80 -26.57 15.78
N GLY A 935 -5.13 -27.53 16.41
CA GLY A 935 -5.18 -28.94 16.01
C GLY A 935 -6.59 -29.54 16.07
N ARG A 936 -7.33 -29.31 17.15
CA ARG A 936 -8.74 -29.75 17.26
C ARG A 936 -9.61 -29.16 16.15
N THR A 937 -9.41 -27.89 15.84
CA THR A 937 -10.11 -27.20 14.75
C THR A 937 -9.73 -27.80 13.40
N LEU A 938 -8.43 -27.99 13.16
CA LEU A 938 -7.89 -28.56 11.92
C LEU A 938 -8.55 -29.91 11.61
N TYR A 939 -8.64 -30.80 12.60
CA TYR A 939 -9.20 -32.14 12.45
C TYR A 939 -10.72 -32.24 12.68
N ASN A 940 -11.41 -31.10 12.89
CA ASN A 940 -12.83 -31.03 13.23
C ASN A 940 -13.22 -32.02 14.34
N GLU A 941 -12.38 -32.06 15.38
CA GLU A 941 -12.30 -33.17 16.31
C GLU A 941 -13.51 -33.24 17.26
N ASP A 942 -14.06 -34.44 17.45
CA ASP A 942 -14.99 -34.73 18.54
C ASP A 942 -14.24 -35.17 19.81
N LEU A 943 -14.20 -34.29 20.80
CA LEU A 943 -13.51 -34.52 22.07
C LEU A 943 -14.02 -35.75 22.84
N MET A 944 -15.26 -36.17 22.62
CA MET A 944 -15.84 -37.33 23.31
C MET A 944 -15.35 -38.66 22.74
N SER A 945 -15.00 -38.71 21.45
CA SER A 945 -14.61 -39.95 20.77
C SER A 945 -13.11 -40.17 20.68
N THR A 946 -12.29 -39.11 20.61
CA THR A 946 -10.86 -39.28 20.31
C THR A 946 -10.00 -39.62 21.52
N LYS A 947 -10.38 -39.24 22.74
CA LYS A 947 -9.65 -39.50 24.00
C LYS A 947 -8.17 -39.07 24.03
N LEU A 948 -7.68 -38.34 23.02
CA LEU A 948 -6.32 -37.81 22.97
C LEU A 948 -6.14 -36.75 24.07
N ARG A 949 -4.97 -36.77 24.72
CA ARG A 949 -4.65 -35.86 25.82
C ARG A 949 -3.49 -34.95 25.45
N PHE A 950 -3.66 -33.67 25.71
CA PHE A 950 -2.63 -32.65 25.52
C PHE A 950 -2.35 -31.94 26.84
N ARG A 951 -1.10 -31.54 27.06
CA ARG A 951 -0.71 -30.77 28.25
C ARG A 951 0.38 -29.76 27.92
N LYS A 952 0.19 -28.53 28.42
CA LYS A 952 1.22 -27.49 28.35
C LYS A 952 2.43 -27.88 29.20
N ALA A 953 3.60 -27.89 28.58
CA ALA A 953 4.86 -28.25 29.20
C ALA A 953 6.04 -27.58 28.49
N ASP A 954 6.87 -26.88 29.25
CA ASP A 954 8.13 -26.34 28.75
C ASP A 954 9.23 -27.39 28.91
N MET A 955 9.67 -27.95 27.78
CA MET A 955 10.70 -28.98 27.76
C MET A 955 12.11 -28.41 27.93
N THR A 956 12.34 -27.09 27.82
CA THR A 956 13.64 -26.47 28.09
C THR A 956 13.78 -25.98 29.53
N ASP A 957 12.75 -26.13 30.37
CA ASP A 957 12.80 -25.77 31.79
C ASP A 957 13.73 -26.71 32.59
N PRO A 958 14.80 -26.21 33.22
CA PRO A 958 15.67 -27.02 34.07
C PRO A 958 14.96 -27.62 35.29
N LYS A 959 13.82 -27.06 35.71
CA LYS A 959 13.00 -27.51 36.84
C LYS A 959 11.86 -28.46 36.43
N PHE A 960 11.81 -28.91 35.17
CA PHE A 960 10.77 -29.79 34.64
C PHE A 960 10.54 -31.04 35.51
N ALA A 961 11.60 -31.75 35.91
CA ALA A 961 11.48 -32.97 36.73
C ALA A 961 10.80 -32.73 38.09
N THR A 962 10.98 -31.54 38.68
CA THR A 962 10.34 -31.13 39.93
C THR A 962 8.90 -30.66 39.72
N LYS A 963 8.60 -30.03 38.57
CA LYS A 963 7.25 -29.59 38.21
C LYS A 963 6.34 -30.75 37.78
N TYR A 964 6.92 -31.79 37.20
CA TYR A 964 6.20 -32.95 36.66
C TYR A 964 6.75 -34.29 37.20
N PRO A 965 6.77 -34.51 38.53
CA PRO A 965 7.28 -35.74 39.13
C PRO A 965 6.44 -36.97 38.75
N GLU A 966 5.14 -36.79 38.47
CA GLU A 966 4.20 -37.82 38.06
C GLU A 966 4.40 -38.35 36.63
N LEU A 967 5.23 -37.67 35.84
CA LEU A 967 5.60 -38.12 34.50
C LEU A 967 6.92 -38.90 34.49
N LYS A 968 7.60 -39.01 35.64
CA LYS A 968 8.89 -39.70 35.76
C LYS A 968 8.77 -41.16 35.36
N SER A 969 9.57 -41.59 34.38
CA SER A 969 9.73 -42.98 33.95
C SER A 969 8.42 -43.70 33.63
N ARG A 970 7.48 -42.97 33.03
CA ARG A 970 6.11 -43.42 32.80
C ARG A 970 5.88 -43.97 31.39
N PHE A 971 6.61 -43.45 30.41
CA PHE A 971 6.32 -43.71 29.01
C PHE A 971 7.25 -44.78 28.45
N HIS A 972 6.67 -45.75 27.74
CA HIS A 972 7.42 -46.79 27.05
C HIS A 972 8.02 -46.25 25.75
N PHE A 973 7.34 -45.29 25.13
CA PHE A 973 7.76 -44.62 23.91
C PHE A 973 7.76 -43.11 24.13
N VAL A 974 8.91 -42.45 23.95
CA VAL A 974 9.06 -41.00 24.04
C VAL A 974 9.49 -40.48 22.68
N HIS A 975 8.62 -39.73 22.02
CA HIS A 975 8.85 -39.17 20.69
C HIS A 975 9.16 -37.66 20.76
N SER A 976 10.03 -37.18 19.88
CA SER A 976 10.17 -35.74 19.61
C SER A 976 10.70 -35.53 18.19
N ALA A 977 10.05 -34.66 17.40
CA ALA A 977 10.44 -34.43 16.01
C ALA A 977 10.54 -32.93 15.68
N ASN A 978 11.67 -32.54 15.09
CA ASN A 978 11.95 -31.21 14.54
C ASN A 978 11.81 -30.04 15.52
N VAL A 979 12.10 -30.29 16.81
CA VAL A 979 12.02 -29.29 17.88
C VAL A 979 13.37 -29.02 18.52
N ILE A 980 14.16 -30.06 18.81
CA ILE A 980 15.44 -29.95 19.53
C ILE A 980 16.40 -28.96 18.84
N HIS A 981 16.50 -29.02 17.50
CA HIS A 981 17.39 -28.15 16.72
C HIS A 981 17.02 -26.66 16.72
N LEU A 982 15.90 -26.27 17.33
CA LEU A 982 15.50 -24.87 17.48
C LEU A 982 16.32 -24.15 18.57
N PHE A 983 16.95 -24.89 19.48
CA PHE A 983 17.56 -24.36 20.70
C PHE A 983 19.08 -24.34 20.64
N GLY A 984 19.72 -23.58 21.54
CA GLY A 984 21.17 -23.65 21.74
C GLY A 984 21.60 -24.95 22.43
N MET A 985 22.89 -25.30 22.40
CA MET A 985 23.39 -26.58 22.98
C MET A 985 22.96 -26.80 24.44
N ALA A 986 23.05 -25.77 25.29
CA ALA A 986 22.68 -25.88 26.70
C ALA A 986 21.19 -26.22 26.88
N GLU A 987 20.32 -25.56 26.13
CA GLU A 987 18.87 -25.81 26.15
C GLU A 987 18.53 -27.18 25.54
N GLN A 988 19.25 -27.63 24.51
CA GLN A 988 19.09 -28.97 23.94
C GLN A 988 19.44 -30.07 24.94
N GLU A 989 20.48 -29.89 25.75
CA GLU A 989 20.81 -30.83 26.82
C GLU A 989 19.70 -30.87 27.89
N VAL A 990 19.12 -29.72 28.25
CA VAL A 990 17.98 -29.67 29.19
C VAL A 990 16.77 -30.37 28.59
N PHE A 991 16.46 -30.10 27.31
CA PHE A 991 15.36 -30.74 26.58
C PHE A 991 15.53 -32.26 26.57
N PHE A 992 16.71 -32.75 26.19
CA PHE A 992 16.99 -34.17 26.12
C PHE A 992 16.96 -34.82 27.51
N ARG A 993 17.48 -34.16 28.55
CA ARG A 993 17.38 -34.61 29.94
C ARG A 993 15.92 -34.79 30.37
N ASN A 994 15.05 -33.90 29.93
CA ASN A 994 13.62 -33.98 30.21
C ASN A 994 12.96 -35.15 29.46
N LEU A 995 13.42 -35.52 28.26
CA LEU A 995 13.01 -36.78 27.60
C LEU A 995 13.44 -38.02 28.40
N VAL A 996 14.67 -38.04 28.93
CA VAL A 996 15.18 -39.12 29.80
C VAL A 996 14.38 -39.25 31.09
N HIS A 997 13.89 -38.14 31.64
CA HIS A 997 12.98 -38.14 32.79
C HIS A 997 11.67 -38.86 32.47
N LEU A 998 11.12 -38.69 31.27
CA LEU A 998 9.84 -39.26 30.84
C LEU A 998 9.90 -40.78 30.58
N VAL A 999 11.01 -41.28 30.04
CA VAL A 999 11.12 -42.68 29.57
C VAL A 999 11.28 -43.69 30.71
N ALA A 1000 10.48 -44.76 30.65
CA ALA A 1000 10.55 -45.91 31.54
C ALA A 1000 11.81 -46.76 31.27
N PRO A 1001 12.35 -47.50 32.25
CA PRO A 1001 13.44 -48.45 32.02
C PRO A 1001 13.09 -49.47 30.93
N GLY A 1002 14.03 -49.75 30.01
CA GLY A 1002 13.78 -50.58 28.83
C GLY A 1002 12.92 -49.93 27.72
N GLY A 1003 12.41 -48.72 27.95
CA GLY A 1003 11.66 -47.94 26.97
C GLY A 1003 12.54 -47.34 25.86
N THR A 1004 11.90 -46.69 24.91
CA THR A 1004 12.56 -46.13 23.72
C THR A 1004 12.31 -44.63 23.63
N ILE A 1005 13.39 -43.85 23.56
CA ILE A 1005 13.34 -42.44 23.12
C ILE A 1005 13.68 -42.42 21.63
N TRP A 1006 12.90 -41.75 20.81
CA TRP A 1006 13.11 -41.73 19.37
C TRP A 1006 12.60 -40.43 18.75
N GLY A 1007 13.10 -40.11 17.56
CA GLY A 1007 12.78 -38.83 16.97
C GLY A 1007 13.62 -38.47 15.77
N ARG A 1008 13.42 -37.24 15.30
CA ARG A 1008 14.15 -36.71 14.16
C ARG A 1008 14.42 -35.21 14.29
N GLN A 1009 15.53 -34.74 13.73
CA GLN A 1009 15.81 -33.32 13.57
C GLN A 1009 16.70 -33.08 12.35
N VAL A 1010 16.91 -31.81 12.02
CA VAL A 1010 17.93 -31.42 11.06
C VAL A 1010 19.30 -31.86 11.58
N GLY A 1011 20.02 -32.65 10.78
CA GLY A 1011 21.31 -33.25 11.11
C GLY A 1011 22.48 -32.63 10.34
N LEU A 1012 23.70 -33.04 10.71
CA LEU A 1012 24.96 -32.67 10.05
C LEU A 1012 25.66 -33.93 9.51
N ILE A 1013 26.27 -33.86 8.33
CA ILE A 1013 27.09 -34.95 7.78
C ILE A 1013 28.48 -34.94 8.41
N GLU A 1014 29.07 -36.12 8.65
CA GLU A 1014 30.48 -36.26 9.05
C GLU A 1014 31.43 -35.67 7.98
N GLY A 1015 32.44 -34.90 8.40
CA GLY A 1015 33.49 -34.39 7.51
C GLY A 1015 33.30 -32.97 6.94
N PHE A 1016 32.19 -32.28 7.25
CA PHE A 1016 32.08 -30.84 7.03
C PHE A 1016 32.90 -30.08 8.11
N ASN A 1017 33.96 -29.38 7.69
CA ASN A 1017 34.90 -28.69 8.58
C ASN A 1017 34.21 -27.69 9.54
N SER A 1018 34.79 -27.57 10.73
CA SER A 1018 34.41 -26.79 11.93
C SER A 1018 34.22 -25.26 11.77
N GLY A 1019 34.01 -24.75 10.55
CA GLY A 1019 33.70 -23.35 10.24
C GLY A 1019 32.22 -23.03 10.06
N TYR A 1020 31.33 -24.04 9.99
CA TYR A 1020 29.87 -23.85 9.98
C TYR A 1020 29.29 -23.85 11.41
N ARG A 1021 29.84 -23.02 12.31
CA ARG A 1021 29.05 -22.60 13.47
C ARG A 1021 28.04 -21.58 12.97
N GLN A 1022 26.75 -21.92 13.08
CA GLN A 1022 25.68 -21.02 12.67
C GLN A 1022 25.82 -19.66 13.39
N PRO A 1023 25.34 -18.55 12.79
CA PRO A 1023 25.26 -17.26 13.45
C PRO A 1023 24.60 -17.39 14.83
N GLU A 1024 25.03 -16.54 15.76
CA GLU A 1024 24.42 -16.40 17.09
C GLU A 1024 22.90 -16.21 16.94
N GLY A 1025 22.11 -17.06 17.59
CA GLY A 1025 20.63 -17.06 17.48
C GLY A 1025 20.00 -18.12 16.55
N LYS A 1026 20.78 -18.95 15.84
CA LYS A 1026 20.26 -20.15 15.13
C LYS A 1026 20.66 -21.43 15.89
N GLY A 1027 19.70 -22.32 16.16
CA GLY A 1027 19.89 -23.50 17.03
C GLY A 1027 20.94 -24.53 16.55
N ALA A 1028 21.46 -25.33 17.50
CA ALA A 1028 22.55 -26.27 17.26
C ALA A 1028 22.11 -27.53 16.46
N ARG A 1029 22.99 -28.04 15.61
CA ARG A 1029 22.80 -29.27 14.81
C ARG A 1029 23.91 -30.25 15.15
N PHE A 1030 23.62 -31.55 15.01
CA PHE A 1030 24.55 -32.61 15.36
C PHE A 1030 24.75 -33.61 14.23
N THR A 1031 25.95 -34.15 14.13
CA THR A 1031 26.21 -35.44 13.47
C THR A 1031 25.60 -36.58 14.28
N ILE A 1032 25.53 -37.78 13.69
CA ILE A 1032 25.05 -38.99 14.39
C ILE A 1032 25.88 -39.22 15.67
N ASN A 1033 27.21 -39.07 15.59
CA ASN A 1033 28.11 -39.33 16.72
C ASN A 1033 28.02 -38.23 17.79
N GLU A 1034 27.98 -36.96 17.42
CA GLU A 1034 27.85 -35.87 18.41
C GLU A 1034 26.51 -35.97 19.16
N PHE A 1035 25.42 -36.31 18.47
CA PHE A 1035 24.13 -36.53 19.11
C PHE A 1035 24.17 -37.76 20.02
N ARG A 1036 24.83 -38.83 19.60
CA ARG A 1036 25.05 -40.04 20.42
C ARG A 1036 25.84 -39.72 21.69
N GLU A 1037 26.94 -38.98 21.57
CA GLU A 1037 27.77 -38.56 22.71
C GLU A 1037 26.98 -37.67 23.68
N MET A 1038 26.23 -36.69 23.17
CA MET A 1038 25.34 -35.86 23.97
C MET A 1038 24.29 -36.73 24.69
N ALA A 1039 23.64 -37.65 23.98
CA ALA A 1039 22.60 -38.50 24.55
C ALA A 1039 23.14 -39.43 25.64
N LEU A 1040 24.31 -40.06 25.43
CA LEU A 1040 24.97 -40.90 26.43
C LEU A 1040 25.40 -40.09 27.65
N ARG A 1041 25.95 -38.88 27.44
CA ARG A 1041 26.36 -37.97 28.51
C ARG A 1041 25.16 -37.49 29.35
N VAL A 1042 24.10 -37.03 28.69
CA VAL A 1042 22.89 -36.51 29.36
C VAL A 1042 22.10 -37.64 30.04
N GLY A 1043 22.11 -38.84 29.45
CA GLY A 1043 21.48 -40.03 30.01
C GLY A 1043 22.26 -40.68 31.16
N ASP A 1044 23.53 -40.32 31.34
CA ASP A 1044 24.50 -41.00 32.22
C ASP A 1044 24.55 -42.51 31.96
N TRP A 1045 24.69 -42.87 30.68
CA TRP A 1045 24.66 -44.25 30.22
C TRP A 1045 26.03 -44.72 29.71
N ALA A 1046 26.41 -45.93 30.08
CA ALA A 1046 27.54 -46.59 29.44
C ALA A 1046 27.16 -47.04 28.03
N GLU A 1047 28.09 -46.91 27.08
CA GLU A 1047 27.85 -47.20 25.67
C GLU A 1047 27.37 -48.65 25.41
N HIS A 1048 27.79 -49.61 26.25
CA HIS A 1048 27.40 -51.02 26.14
C HIS A 1048 26.01 -51.34 26.72
N ASP A 1049 25.43 -50.44 27.52
CA ASP A 1049 24.14 -50.64 28.19
C ASP A 1049 22.97 -50.08 27.36
N VAL A 1050 23.26 -49.28 26.34
CA VAL A 1050 22.28 -48.58 25.52
C VAL A 1050 22.35 -49.05 24.08
N GLN A 1051 21.20 -49.36 23.51
CA GLN A 1051 21.08 -49.56 22.07
C GLN A 1051 20.71 -48.23 21.42
N TYR A 1052 21.75 -47.53 20.92
CA TYR A 1052 21.60 -46.34 20.10
C TYR A 1052 21.62 -46.73 18.62
N GLU A 1053 20.56 -46.38 17.90
CA GLU A 1053 20.43 -46.48 16.45
C GLU A 1053 20.27 -45.07 15.91
N GLY A 1054 21.11 -44.67 14.96
CA GLY A 1054 21.02 -43.36 14.33
C GLY A 1054 21.29 -43.48 12.83
N GLN A 1055 20.52 -42.77 12.04
CA GLN A 1055 20.73 -42.68 10.60
C GLN A 1055 20.54 -41.26 10.11
N LEU A 1056 21.33 -40.88 9.11
CA LEU A 1056 21.11 -39.67 8.34
C LEU A 1056 20.34 -40.07 7.09
N VAL A 1057 19.11 -39.57 6.99
CA VAL A 1057 18.26 -39.78 5.83
C VAL A 1057 18.29 -38.50 5.02
N LYS A 1058 18.48 -38.62 3.71
CA LYS A 1058 18.35 -37.49 2.81
C LYS A 1058 16.87 -37.08 2.73
N TYR A 1059 16.60 -35.78 2.71
CA TYR A 1059 15.26 -35.25 2.53
C TYR A 1059 14.63 -35.75 1.21
N ASP A 1060 13.68 -36.70 1.31
CA ASP A 1060 12.75 -37.06 0.22
C ASP A 1060 11.36 -36.41 0.44
N GLU A 1061 11.15 -35.76 1.59
CA GLU A 1061 9.95 -34.97 1.92
C GLU A 1061 10.02 -33.60 1.27
N ILE A 1062 8.86 -33.03 0.93
CA ILE A 1062 8.74 -31.84 0.06
C ILE A 1062 9.37 -30.60 0.71
N ARG A 1063 10.67 -30.45 0.48
CA ARG A 1063 11.45 -29.24 0.65
C ARG A 1063 12.39 -29.11 -0.53
N ALA A 1064 12.36 -27.91 -1.10
CA ALA A 1064 13.50 -27.19 -1.60
C ALA A 1064 14.89 -27.82 -1.27
N GLN A 1065 15.56 -28.45 -2.25
CA GLN A 1065 16.96 -28.90 -2.21
C GLN A 1065 17.92 -27.77 -1.75
N ARG A 1066 18.05 -27.55 -0.44
CA ARG A 1066 19.10 -26.72 0.16
C ARG A 1066 20.24 -27.61 0.67
N LYS A 1067 21.43 -27.48 0.06
CA LYS A 1067 22.63 -28.28 0.38
C LYS A 1067 23.03 -28.29 1.87
N ASP A 1068 22.66 -27.28 2.66
CA ASP A 1068 22.99 -27.16 4.10
C ASP A 1068 21.95 -27.78 5.05
N LYS A 1069 20.77 -28.18 4.54
CA LYS A 1069 19.66 -28.79 5.31
C LYS A 1069 19.19 -30.12 4.74
N GLU A 1070 19.96 -30.71 3.82
CA GLU A 1070 19.62 -31.94 3.09
C GLU A 1070 19.42 -33.17 3.98
N TRP A 1071 19.82 -33.13 5.25
CA TRP A 1071 19.92 -34.32 6.09
C TRP A 1071 19.04 -34.23 7.32
N VAL A 1072 18.21 -35.25 7.50
CA VAL A 1072 17.45 -35.51 8.71
C VAL A 1072 18.20 -36.55 9.51
N LEU A 1073 18.64 -36.18 10.71
CA LEU A 1073 19.11 -37.14 11.71
C LEU A 1073 17.89 -37.79 12.34
N GLN A 1074 17.66 -39.07 12.04
CA GLN A 1074 16.72 -39.93 12.75
C GLN A 1074 17.47 -40.73 13.81
N TRP A 1075 16.90 -40.90 14.99
CA TRP A 1075 17.55 -41.57 16.11
C TRP A 1075 16.54 -42.35 16.95
N SER A 1076 16.99 -43.47 17.49
CA SER A 1076 16.24 -44.32 18.40
C SER A 1076 17.19 -44.85 19.47
N ILE A 1077 16.77 -44.75 20.71
CA ILE A 1077 17.59 -45.04 21.88
C ILE A 1077 16.75 -45.90 22.80
N ARG A 1078 17.08 -47.19 22.86
CA ARG A 1078 16.49 -48.08 23.86
C ARG A 1078 17.31 -47.98 25.14
N VAL A 1079 16.67 -47.47 26.18
CA VAL A 1079 17.34 -47.17 27.46
C VAL A 1079 17.53 -48.45 28.28
N PRO A 1080 18.53 -48.50 29.19
CA PRO A 1080 18.84 -49.70 29.95
C PRO A 1080 17.67 -50.07 30.89
N VAL A 1081 17.52 -51.37 31.18
CA VAL A 1081 16.50 -51.87 32.13
C VAL A 1081 16.88 -51.52 33.57
N ASN A 1082 18.18 -51.41 33.87
CA ASN A 1082 18.70 -51.00 35.17
C ASN A 1082 19.29 -49.59 35.05
N LYS A 1083 18.65 -48.58 35.66
CA LYS A 1083 19.15 -47.18 35.68
C LYS A 1083 20.36 -46.96 36.61
N GLU A 1084 21.00 -48.01 37.13
CA GLU A 1084 22.19 -47.84 37.99
C GLU A 1084 23.47 -47.66 37.16
N GLY A 1085 23.58 -46.53 36.47
CA GLY A 1085 24.86 -45.91 36.13
C GLY A 1085 25.59 -45.49 37.42
N ARG A 1086 26.92 -45.60 37.43
CA ARG A 1086 27.83 -45.52 38.59
C ARG A 1086 27.43 -44.48 39.66
N LYS A 1087 27.11 -44.96 40.88
CA LYS A 1087 27.54 -44.25 42.09
C LYS A 1087 29.05 -44.45 42.26
N GLY A 1088 29.87 -43.56 41.71
CA GLY A 1088 31.31 -43.61 41.89
C GLY A 1088 32.05 -42.43 41.26
N ASP A 1089 32.40 -41.47 42.12
CA ASP A 1089 33.52 -40.52 42.00
C ASP A 1089 33.57 -39.56 40.81
N VAL A 1090 32.85 -38.43 40.90
CA VAL A 1090 33.44 -37.07 40.76
C VAL A 1090 32.62 -36.10 41.62
N ALA A 1091 32.91 -36.06 42.92
CA ALA A 1091 32.59 -34.90 43.74
C ALA A 1091 33.56 -33.76 43.34
N GLY A 1092 33.12 -32.83 42.50
CA GLY A 1092 33.84 -31.58 42.25
C GLY A 1092 33.80 -31.07 40.81
N ALA A 1093 32.65 -30.57 40.34
CA ALA A 1093 32.59 -29.66 39.19
C ALA A 1093 31.28 -28.87 38.98
N SER A 1094 30.17 -29.17 39.65
CA SER A 1094 28.87 -28.48 39.40
C SER A 1094 28.56 -27.28 40.31
N ALA A 1095 29.52 -26.37 40.50
CA ALA A 1095 29.29 -25.14 41.28
C ALA A 1095 29.76 -23.85 40.60
N ARG A 1096 30.00 -23.85 39.29
CA ARG A 1096 30.20 -22.62 38.51
C ARG A 1096 29.39 -22.75 37.22
N ILE A 1097 28.82 -21.65 36.76
CA ILE A 1097 27.82 -21.53 35.67
C ILE A 1097 26.36 -21.61 36.16
N ILE A 1098 26.03 -20.89 37.23
CA ILE A 1098 24.73 -20.19 37.41
C ILE A 1098 25.03 -18.89 38.15
N GLU A 1099 25.71 -17.96 37.47
CA GLU A 1099 25.79 -16.53 37.82
C GLU A 1099 26.45 -15.85 36.61
N GLU A 1100 25.60 -15.46 35.66
CA GLU A 1100 25.74 -14.45 34.58
C GLU A 1100 24.86 -14.85 33.38
N VAL A 1101 23.54 -14.66 33.56
CA VAL A 1101 22.59 -14.04 32.59
C VAL A 1101 21.59 -13.24 33.42
#